data_AF-A0A1X0P1V5-F1
#
_entry.id   AF-A0A1X0P1V5-F1
#
_cell.length_a   1.000
_cell.length_b   1.000
_cell.length_c   1.000
_cell.angle_alpha   90.00
_cell.angle_beta   90.00
_cell.angle_gamma   90.00
#
_symmetry.space_group_name_H-M   'P 1'
#
loop_
_entity.id
_entity.type
_entity.pdbx_description
1 polymer ?
#
loop_
_entity_poly.entity_id
_entity_poly.type
_entity_poly.pdbx_seq_one_letter_code
_entity_poly.pdbx_strand_id
1 'polypeptide(L)'
;MSQTMSVSVRVPGNTTELVLDAETIVVAQLNALFRKSGLHRSTASTQLHIMPEAVYVLTQDDVAVISHHAKPLVTCKGIQCDFSALCGVLWGHAKDAENIFDKYLQQGTHVEESHRETGIRHLLPYVITVAQVFHTLRHIEEPFARQEVRDAVNIVQKDVEMVVRMSMKLARILDNNLKHLRRSDKRCLCAAELALGAAELFAATISMRNMVDISAVLSFFNSDIAWRLSGVGIISTEGYCDSIRRLICSIFARQRDFTGVEQVAVHLLIHRLADRPPFEWKTFQYLFYSPGKKSSSTEVLTPQYGVLSIMSTVQTNLEALLLANELWTKSLRRECGRELREMNEKKKMLSFYQVPILGILQGMPRVDLCDDAQLHRRATVTQLCTDDNLFKPNFLRILLAHGYTVPHDNHTPLNNTSVLALFRAISEELFQISLIKSEKIKELTDIQLKPPLLISRVVQIVVNAASSDAKTAQEILNEIHNIAHVIYDINVTQCATLISPKKIPEPLRRLSVSIVGLLFNFFQQDEFISNTNHRMALESLTKLYAIRTFFVTADANITVEENKRILRLISKMQMSLVAITKTMTASEINTFFNDVILPSSSEKELKVKNRLHYALVEAYLRAFAFSGVALAMDESIVLRHWVSTSLRCMQNKLSAALGIAALDFFTAVFLSKRAIAPLFVPTYVAVLIPISSSSRYGEPPLFLVRHFAKTVRSVCQALEECNEQSLERILKNPKSSVKKLLSEMYSGSDHAIPSMDNARPISCLLLIVSTLFDKACLLLGYTEAVSSRQDRLFRFQAYFSALINLLRCHNSTVLHRVCASVEAIILEHLHGVPSVQVQWMKYISSTVDTVQGTAKKEVAEWYLKLAAKVNHTVPLARL
;
A
#
# COMPACT_ATOMS: atom_id res chain seq x y z
N MET A 1 -41.06 5.58 5.55
CA MET A 1 -39.69 6.13 5.66
C MET A 1 -38.72 4.96 5.66
N SER A 2 -38.03 4.76 4.55
CA SER A 2 -37.23 3.57 4.24
C SER A 2 -35.78 3.73 4.71
N GLN A 3 -35.48 3.30 5.93
CA GLN A 3 -34.09 3.06 6.33
C GLN A 3 -33.59 1.79 5.65
N THR A 4 -32.52 1.94 4.90
CA THR A 4 -31.83 0.87 4.19
C THR A 4 -30.94 0.13 5.18
N MET A 5 -31.34 -1.09 5.59
CA MET A 5 -30.47 -1.99 6.35
C MET A 5 -29.21 -2.31 5.54
N SER A 6 -28.05 -1.86 6.03
CA SER A 6 -26.73 -2.27 5.54
C SER A 6 -26.33 -3.57 6.22
N VAL A 7 -26.30 -4.67 5.46
CA VAL A 7 -25.66 -5.92 5.90
C VAL A 7 -24.15 -5.65 5.97
N SER A 8 -23.63 -5.37 7.16
CA SER A 8 -22.20 -5.21 7.40
C SER A 8 -21.74 -6.05 8.59
N VAL A 9 -21.38 -7.30 8.29
CA VAL A 9 -20.48 -8.10 9.14
C VAL A 9 -19.07 -7.77 8.65
N ARG A 10 -18.33 -6.96 9.41
CA ARG A 10 -16.93 -6.61 9.09
C ARG A 10 -15.97 -7.65 9.66
N VAL A 11 -15.08 -8.16 8.81
CA VAL A 11 -13.88 -8.93 9.21
C VAL A 11 -12.86 -7.96 9.88
N PRO A 12 -12.13 -8.34 10.94
CA PRO A 12 -11.35 -7.39 11.74
C PRO A 12 -10.04 -6.98 11.06
N GLY A 13 -9.79 -5.67 10.98
CA GLY A 13 -8.47 -5.09 10.75
C GLY A 13 -7.95 -4.40 12.01
N ASN A 14 -6.70 -4.67 12.40
CA ASN A 14 -6.04 -4.05 13.54
C ASN A 14 -5.61 -2.60 13.22
N THR A 15 -6.08 -1.63 14.00
CA THR A 15 -5.55 -0.26 14.07
C THR A 15 -5.74 0.27 15.49
N THR A 16 -4.67 0.75 16.14
CA THR A 16 -4.55 0.87 17.61
C THR A 16 -4.59 2.29 18.19
N GLU A 17 -4.68 3.37 17.42
CA GLU A 17 -4.53 4.73 17.99
C GLU A 17 -5.78 5.65 17.93
N LEU A 18 -6.82 5.28 17.18
CA LEU A 18 -8.16 5.94 17.22
C LEU A 18 -9.14 5.23 18.19
N VAL A 19 -8.64 4.25 18.93
CA VAL A 19 -9.45 3.19 19.57
C VAL A 19 -10.13 3.65 20.85
N LEU A 20 -9.52 4.54 21.64
CA LEU A 20 -10.06 4.89 22.97
C LEU A 20 -11.43 5.59 22.94
N ASP A 21 -11.65 6.57 22.06
CA ASP A 21 -12.95 7.26 21.96
C ASP A 21 -14.03 6.37 21.34
N ALA A 22 -13.67 5.60 20.30
CA ALA A 22 -14.59 4.66 19.66
C ALA A 22 -14.97 3.49 20.58
N GLU A 23 -14.01 2.96 21.35
CA GLU A 23 -14.23 1.89 22.32
C GLU A 23 -15.13 2.35 23.46
N THR A 24 -14.97 3.59 23.94
CA THR A 24 -15.82 4.17 24.99
C THR A 24 -17.28 4.31 24.51
N ILE A 25 -17.49 4.74 23.26
CA ILE A 25 -18.83 4.83 22.65
C ILE A 25 -19.47 3.43 22.52
N VAL A 26 -18.71 2.44 22.04
CA VAL A 26 -19.19 1.06 21.89
C VAL A 26 -19.56 0.44 23.24
N VAL A 27 -18.72 0.64 24.26
CA VAL A 27 -18.99 0.16 25.63
C VAL A 27 -20.26 0.80 26.20
N ALA A 28 -20.45 2.11 26.00
CA ALA A 28 -21.65 2.81 26.45
C ALA A 28 -22.92 2.28 25.75
N GLN A 29 -22.86 2.07 24.44
CA GLN A 29 -23.98 1.56 23.65
C GLN A 29 -24.39 0.14 24.06
N LEU A 30 -23.44 -0.78 24.23
CA LEU A 30 -23.72 -2.15 24.67
C LEU A 30 -24.25 -2.19 26.10
N ASN A 31 -23.66 -1.42 27.03
CA ASN A 31 -24.15 -1.36 28.40
C ASN A 31 -25.57 -0.75 28.50
N ALA A 32 -25.89 0.26 27.68
CA ALA A 32 -27.24 0.82 27.61
C ALA A 32 -28.25 -0.22 27.12
N LEU A 33 -27.89 -0.99 26.09
CA LEU A 33 -28.69 -2.10 25.57
C LEU A 33 -28.92 -3.17 26.64
N PHE A 34 -27.88 -3.59 27.36
CA PHE A 34 -27.98 -4.61 28.40
C PHE A 34 -28.80 -4.13 29.61
N ARG A 35 -28.74 -2.84 29.96
CA ARG A 35 -29.59 -2.26 31.02
C ARG A 35 -31.06 -2.27 30.62
N LYS A 36 -31.36 -1.89 29.38
CA LYS A 36 -32.72 -1.89 28.83
C LYS A 36 -33.31 -3.31 28.76
N SER A 37 -32.48 -4.31 28.47
CA SER A 37 -32.88 -5.72 28.32
C SER A 37 -32.85 -6.55 29.60
N GLY A 38 -32.43 -5.97 30.74
CA GLY A 38 -32.27 -6.73 31.99
C GLY A 38 -31.09 -7.72 31.98
N LEU A 39 -30.23 -7.67 30.95
CA LEU A 39 -29.03 -8.50 30.84
C LEU A 39 -27.79 -7.87 31.51
N HIS A 40 -27.92 -6.69 32.11
CA HIS A 40 -26.82 -5.99 32.78
C HIS A 40 -26.60 -6.52 34.20
N ARG A 41 -25.52 -7.33 34.40
CA ARG A 41 -25.13 -7.92 35.68
C ARG A 41 -26.30 -8.59 36.42
N SER A 42 -26.49 -9.88 36.21
CA SER A 42 -27.43 -10.68 37.02
C SER A 42 -26.96 -10.71 38.48
N THR A 43 -27.71 -10.03 39.34
CA THR A 43 -27.80 -10.32 40.77
C THR A 43 -28.54 -11.64 40.91
N ALA A 44 -27.84 -12.76 40.74
CA ALA A 44 -28.35 -14.06 41.16
C ALA A 44 -28.35 -14.13 42.70
N SER A 45 -29.22 -13.34 43.33
CA SER A 45 -29.59 -13.37 44.75
C SER A 45 -30.58 -12.21 44.99
N THR A 46 -31.85 -12.54 45.27
CA THR A 46 -32.92 -11.74 45.92
C THR A 46 -34.15 -11.21 45.16
N GLN A 47 -34.41 -11.48 43.86
CA GLN A 47 -35.73 -11.13 43.28
C GLN A 47 -36.32 -12.20 42.35
N LEU A 48 -37.04 -13.15 42.97
CA LEU A 48 -37.94 -14.14 42.37
C LEU A 48 -39.28 -13.53 41.90
N HIS A 49 -39.32 -12.24 41.53
CA HIS A 49 -40.52 -11.56 41.04
C HIS A 49 -40.16 -10.53 39.96
N ILE A 50 -39.81 -11.00 38.76
CA ILE A 50 -39.92 -10.17 37.55
C ILE A 50 -41.28 -10.49 36.95
N MET A 51 -42.16 -9.49 36.90
CA MET A 51 -43.44 -9.60 36.19
C MET A 51 -43.15 -9.90 34.70
N PRO A 52 -43.86 -10.84 34.06
CA PRO A 52 -43.61 -11.22 32.67
C PRO A 52 -43.63 -10.04 31.68
N GLU A 53 -44.36 -8.96 31.99
CA GLU A 53 -44.43 -7.77 31.14
C GLU A 53 -43.19 -6.85 31.19
N ALA A 54 -42.24 -7.09 32.11
CA ALA A 54 -41.04 -6.24 32.30
C ALA A 54 -39.77 -6.77 31.63
N VAL A 55 -39.82 -7.96 30.99
CA VAL A 55 -38.67 -8.55 30.28
C VAL A 55 -38.63 -8.00 28.85
N TYR A 56 -37.75 -7.02 28.60
CA TYR A 56 -37.53 -6.54 27.24
C TYR A 56 -36.84 -7.64 26.41
N VAL A 57 -37.62 -8.28 25.54
CA VAL A 57 -37.11 -9.26 24.57
C VAL A 57 -36.21 -8.53 23.59
N LEU A 58 -34.96 -8.97 23.46
CA LEU A 58 -34.03 -8.41 22.47
C LEU A 58 -34.67 -8.54 21.08
N THR A 59 -34.82 -7.41 20.41
CA THR A 59 -35.31 -7.40 19.03
C THR A 59 -34.23 -7.87 18.07
N GLN A 60 -34.58 -8.16 16.82
CA GLN A 60 -33.61 -8.50 15.78
C GLN A 60 -32.58 -7.37 15.56
N ASP A 61 -33.01 -6.11 15.70
CA ASP A 61 -32.11 -4.95 15.62
C ASP A 61 -31.14 -4.89 16.79
N ASP A 62 -31.60 -5.25 18.00
CA ASP A 62 -30.74 -5.33 19.17
C ASP A 62 -29.68 -6.43 19.00
N VAL A 63 -30.05 -7.60 18.46
CA VAL A 63 -29.12 -8.69 18.11
C VAL A 63 -28.13 -8.25 17.02
N ALA A 64 -28.57 -7.45 16.05
CA ALA A 64 -27.68 -6.88 15.03
C ALA A 64 -26.62 -5.97 15.63
N VAL A 65 -26.99 -5.11 16.59
CA VAL A 65 -26.07 -4.23 17.32
C VAL A 65 -25.06 -5.05 18.13
N ILE A 66 -25.51 -6.09 18.83
CA ILE A 66 -24.63 -7.01 19.58
C ILE A 66 -23.64 -7.69 18.63
N SER A 67 -24.12 -8.25 17.51
CA SER A 67 -23.28 -8.92 16.52
C SER A 67 -22.28 -7.97 15.88
N HIS A 68 -22.65 -6.71 15.60
CA HIS A 68 -21.76 -5.72 15.03
C HIS A 68 -20.59 -5.38 15.98
N HIS A 69 -20.81 -5.50 17.29
CA HIS A 69 -19.82 -5.26 18.33
C HIS A 69 -19.37 -6.56 19.05
N ALA A 70 -19.48 -7.71 18.39
CA ALA A 70 -19.20 -9.02 19.01
C ALA A 70 -17.75 -9.16 19.51
N LYS A 71 -16.76 -8.58 18.81
CA LYS A 71 -15.36 -8.58 19.29
C LYS A 71 -15.18 -7.69 20.53
N PRO A 72 -15.54 -6.39 20.52
CA PRO A 72 -15.56 -5.57 21.75
C PRO A 72 -16.33 -6.20 22.91
N LEU A 73 -17.50 -6.80 22.65
CA LEU A 73 -18.34 -7.50 23.63
C LEU A 73 -17.55 -8.48 24.51
N VAL A 74 -16.69 -9.27 23.89
CA VAL A 74 -15.95 -10.35 24.57
C VAL A 74 -14.57 -9.92 25.06
N THR A 75 -14.03 -8.79 24.58
CA THR A 75 -12.69 -8.31 24.97
C THR A 75 -12.71 -7.17 26.00
N CYS A 76 -13.68 -6.25 25.96
CA CYS A 76 -13.64 -4.98 26.69
C CYS A 76 -14.20 -5.10 28.12
N LYS A 77 -13.34 -5.06 29.15
CA LYS A 77 -13.70 -5.19 30.59
C LYS A 77 -14.82 -4.27 31.08
N GLY A 78 -15.02 -3.12 30.42
CA GLY A 78 -16.09 -2.17 30.77
C GLY A 78 -17.51 -2.64 30.46
N ILE A 79 -17.67 -3.72 29.69
CA ILE A 79 -18.99 -4.25 29.32
C ILE A 79 -19.50 -5.18 30.42
N GLN A 80 -20.64 -4.82 31.00
CA GLN A 80 -21.29 -5.51 32.09
C GLN A 80 -22.54 -6.23 31.56
N CYS A 81 -22.42 -7.55 31.38
CA CYS A 81 -23.45 -8.43 30.83
C CYS A 81 -23.46 -9.75 31.62
N ASP A 82 -24.64 -10.30 31.88
CA ASP A 82 -24.78 -11.73 32.21
C ASP A 82 -24.68 -12.54 30.91
N PHE A 83 -23.50 -13.09 30.68
CA PHE A 83 -23.21 -13.87 29.48
C PHE A 83 -23.98 -15.20 29.41
N SER A 84 -24.38 -15.78 30.56
CA SER A 84 -25.21 -16.99 30.59
C SER A 84 -26.63 -16.67 30.10
N ALA A 85 -27.23 -15.61 30.65
CA ALA A 85 -28.54 -15.13 30.20
C ALA A 85 -28.52 -14.69 28.73
N LEU A 86 -27.48 -13.95 28.31
CA LEU A 86 -27.32 -13.54 26.90
C LEU A 86 -27.26 -14.76 25.96
N CYS A 87 -26.48 -15.80 26.30
CA CYS A 87 -26.42 -17.02 25.50
C CYS A 87 -27.78 -17.72 25.43
N GLY A 88 -28.52 -17.76 26.55
CA GLY A 88 -29.90 -18.28 26.57
C GLY A 88 -30.82 -17.56 25.58
N VAL A 89 -30.75 -16.22 25.54
CA VAL A 89 -31.55 -15.40 24.60
C VAL A 89 -31.12 -15.64 23.15
N LEU A 90 -29.81 -15.68 22.87
CA LEU A 90 -29.28 -15.95 21.53
C LEU A 90 -29.70 -17.33 21.01
N TRP A 91 -29.63 -18.37 21.84
CA TRP A 91 -30.14 -19.70 21.49
C TRP A 91 -31.66 -19.73 21.31
N GLY A 92 -32.41 -18.91 22.06
CA GLY A 92 -33.85 -18.70 21.85
C GLY A 92 -34.15 -18.23 20.42
N HIS A 93 -33.46 -17.18 19.96
CA HIS A 93 -33.61 -16.70 18.58
C HIS A 93 -33.24 -17.75 17.52
N ALA A 94 -32.22 -18.57 17.78
CA ALA A 94 -31.86 -19.67 16.86
C ALA A 94 -32.96 -20.74 16.79
N LYS A 95 -33.58 -21.11 17.92
CA LYS A 95 -34.69 -22.08 17.99
C LYS A 95 -35.95 -21.56 17.32
N ASP A 96 -36.26 -20.28 17.50
CA ASP A 96 -37.40 -19.65 16.84
C ASP A 96 -37.24 -19.67 15.31
N ALA A 97 -36.03 -19.35 14.82
CA ALA A 97 -35.70 -19.42 13.41
C ALA A 97 -35.77 -20.85 12.85
N GLU A 98 -35.39 -21.86 13.64
CA GLU A 98 -35.45 -23.27 13.23
C GLU A 98 -36.85 -23.70 12.79
N ASN A 99 -37.88 -23.32 13.57
CA ASN A 99 -39.28 -23.61 13.25
C ASN A 99 -39.74 -22.94 11.95
N ILE A 100 -39.26 -21.72 11.68
CA ILE A 100 -39.55 -20.99 10.44
C ILE A 100 -38.87 -21.68 9.24
N PHE A 101 -37.64 -22.17 9.42
CA PHE A 101 -36.92 -22.90 8.38
C PHE A 101 -37.63 -24.21 8.02
N ASP A 102 -38.15 -24.94 9.01
CA ASP A 102 -38.93 -26.16 8.77
C ASP A 102 -40.20 -25.88 7.98
N LYS A 103 -40.96 -24.85 8.36
CA LYS A 103 -42.17 -24.43 7.64
C LYS A 103 -41.84 -24.07 6.19
N TYR A 104 -40.76 -23.33 5.96
CA TYR A 104 -40.33 -22.95 4.60
C TYR A 104 -39.92 -24.18 3.77
N LEU A 105 -39.16 -25.11 4.35
CA LEU A 105 -38.69 -26.31 3.64
C LEU A 105 -39.83 -27.31 3.36
N GLN A 106 -40.86 -27.36 4.21
CA GLN A 106 -42.04 -28.22 4.03
C GLN A 106 -43.00 -27.72 2.93
N GLN A 107 -42.95 -26.43 2.57
CA GLN A 107 -43.86 -25.84 1.57
C GLN A 107 -43.67 -26.38 0.14
N GLY A 108 -42.58 -27.11 -0.15
CA GLY A 108 -42.41 -27.85 -1.41
C GLY A 108 -42.24 -26.97 -2.67
N THR A 109 -41.85 -27.59 -3.78
CA THR A 109 -41.53 -26.93 -5.07
C THR A 109 -42.75 -26.62 -5.94
N HIS A 110 -43.97 -26.93 -5.49
CA HIS A 110 -45.21 -26.85 -6.29
C HIS A 110 -46.13 -25.66 -5.95
N VAL A 111 -45.64 -24.66 -5.21
CA VAL A 111 -46.46 -23.53 -4.77
C VAL A 111 -46.46 -22.40 -5.82
N GLU A 112 -47.62 -21.77 -6.03
CA GLU A 112 -47.79 -20.57 -6.86
C GLU A 112 -46.78 -19.46 -6.51
N GLU A 113 -46.35 -18.69 -7.52
CA GLU A 113 -45.24 -17.73 -7.42
C GLU A 113 -45.43 -16.66 -6.32
N SER A 114 -46.67 -16.22 -6.09
CA SER A 114 -47.03 -15.23 -5.07
C SER A 114 -46.75 -15.71 -3.63
N HIS A 115 -46.98 -17.00 -3.35
CA HIS A 115 -46.76 -17.61 -2.05
C HIS A 115 -45.26 -17.81 -1.76
N ARG A 116 -44.46 -18.09 -2.79
CA ARG A 116 -43.00 -18.24 -2.65
C ARG A 116 -42.31 -16.91 -2.33
N GLU A 117 -42.68 -15.82 -2.99
CA GLU A 117 -42.14 -14.49 -2.68
C GLU A 117 -42.49 -14.07 -1.25
N THR A 118 -43.73 -14.33 -0.83
CA THR A 118 -44.20 -14.05 0.53
C THR A 118 -43.43 -14.88 1.56
N GLY A 119 -43.19 -16.16 1.27
CA GLY A 119 -42.37 -17.06 2.10
C GLY A 119 -40.92 -16.58 2.24
N ILE A 120 -40.30 -16.11 1.15
CA ILE A 120 -38.93 -15.57 1.17
C ILE A 120 -38.84 -14.28 2.00
N ARG A 121 -39.81 -13.37 1.88
CA ARG A 121 -39.85 -12.14 2.70
C ARG A 121 -40.03 -12.45 4.19
N HIS A 122 -40.79 -13.49 4.51
CA HIS A 122 -40.96 -13.95 5.89
C HIS A 122 -39.72 -14.66 6.44
N LEU A 123 -38.99 -15.39 5.59
CA LEU A 123 -37.76 -16.12 5.95
C LEU A 123 -36.57 -15.20 6.21
N LEU A 124 -36.40 -14.15 5.39
CA LEU A 124 -35.19 -13.32 5.35
C LEU A 124 -34.74 -12.77 6.73
N PRO A 125 -35.62 -12.20 7.59
CA PRO A 125 -35.19 -11.66 8.88
C PRO A 125 -34.59 -12.73 9.79
N TYR A 126 -35.19 -13.93 9.82
CA TYR A 126 -34.71 -15.05 10.63
C TYR A 126 -33.37 -15.60 10.16
N VAL A 127 -33.13 -15.64 8.84
CA VAL A 127 -31.83 -16.03 8.29
C VAL A 127 -30.74 -15.04 8.70
N ILE A 128 -31.02 -13.73 8.63
CA ILE A 128 -30.08 -12.69 9.08
C ILE A 128 -29.83 -12.80 10.58
N THR A 129 -30.87 -12.97 11.39
CA THR A 129 -30.75 -13.12 12.84
C THR A 129 -29.92 -14.36 13.20
N VAL A 130 -30.11 -15.49 12.53
CA VAL A 130 -29.29 -16.70 12.75
C VAL A 130 -27.82 -16.44 12.44
N ALA A 131 -27.52 -15.72 11.34
CA ALA A 131 -26.15 -15.34 11.02
C ALA A 131 -25.50 -14.51 12.14
N GLN A 132 -26.24 -13.51 12.66
CA GLN A 132 -25.79 -12.63 13.74
C GLN A 132 -25.62 -13.38 15.08
N VAL A 133 -26.54 -14.29 15.39
CA VAL A 133 -26.49 -15.15 16.57
C VAL A 133 -25.24 -16.03 16.53
N PHE A 134 -25.05 -16.81 15.47
CA PHE A 134 -23.88 -17.69 15.37
C PHE A 134 -22.57 -16.92 15.27
N HIS A 135 -22.57 -15.76 14.62
CA HIS A 135 -21.41 -14.87 14.62
C HIS A 135 -21.04 -14.41 16.03
N THR A 136 -22.02 -14.02 16.85
CA THR A 136 -21.81 -13.57 18.24
C THR A 136 -21.36 -14.72 19.12
N LEU A 137 -22.05 -15.86 19.07
CA LEU A 137 -21.70 -17.06 19.84
C LEU A 137 -20.31 -17.57 19.47
N ARG A 138 -19.92 -17.52 18.18
CA ARG A 138 -18.56 -17.82 17.75
C ARG A 138 -17.54 -16.94 18.46
N HIS A 139 -17.75 -15.62 18.52
CA HIS A 139 -16.80 -14.70 19.18
C HIS A 139 -16.67 -14.98 20.67
N ILE A 140 -17.74 -15.43 21.33
CA ILE A 140 -17.69 -15.84 22.72
C ILE A 140 -16.77 -17.05 22.91
N GLU A 141 -16.76 -18.00 21.97
CA GLU A 141 -15.90 -19.18 22.02
C GLU A 141 -14.45 -18.95 21.53
N GLU A 142 -14.13 -17.79 20.94
CA GLU A 142 -12.79 -17.52 20.39
C GLU A 142 -11.71 -17.41 21.50
N PRO A 143 -10.44 -17.81 21.23
CA PRO A 143 -9.37 -17.76 22.23
C PRO A 143 -9.05 -16.37 22.80
N PHE A 144 -9.42 -15.30 22.10
CA PHE A 144 -9.23 -13.92 22.56
C PHE A 144 -10.36 -13.42 23.47
N ALA A 145 -11.46 -14.17 23.60
CA ALA A 145 -12.52 -13.84 24.54
C ALA A 145 -12.00 -14.01 25.98
N ARG A 146 -12.48 -13.16 26.90
CA ARG A 146 -12.11 -13.29 28.32
C ARG A 146 -12.58 -14.63 28.88
N GLN A 147 -11.81 -15.17 29.81
CA GLN A 147 -12.06 -16.50 30.37
C GLN A 147 -13.45 -16.58 31.03
N GLU A 148 -13.86 -15.56 31.79
CA GLU A 148 -15.18 -15.51 32.43
C GLU A 148 -16.35 -15.49 31.43
N VAL A 149 -16.11 -15.00 30.20
CA VAL A 149 -17.11 -14.98 29.13
C VAL A 149 -17.26 -16.37 28.51
N ARG A 150 -16.14 -17.09 28.32
CA ARG A 150 -16.12 -18.47 27.82
C ARG A 150 -16.73 -19.45 28.82
N ASP A 151 -16.39 -19.28 30.10
CA ASP A 151 -16.88 -20.14 31.19
C ASP A 151 -18.38 -19.98 31.44
N ALA A 152 -18.94 -18.79 31.16
CA ALA A 152 -20.36 -18.52 31.29
C ALA A 152 -21.24 -19.29 30.27
N VAL A 153 -20.65 -19.80 29.18
CA VAL A 153 -21.39 -20.54 28.16
C VAL A 153 -21.31 -22.04 28.44
N ASN A 154 -22.46 -22.63 28.75
CA ASN A 154 -22.60 -24.08 28.82
C ASN A 154 -23.17 -24.62 27.51
N ILE A 155 -22.29 -25.16 26.64
CA ILE A 155 -22.70 -25.82 25.40
C ILE A 155 -22.79 -27.32 25.63
N VAL A 156 -23.98 -27.89 25.44
CA VAL A 156 -24.24 -29.33 25.55
C VAL A 156 -24.34 -30.00 24.18
N GLN A 157 -24.31 -31.34 24.14
CA GLN A 157 -24.39 -32.10 22.88
C GLN A 157 -25.61 -31.74 22.02
N LYS A 158 -26.77 -31.49 22.65
CA LYS A 158 -28.00 -31.08 21.95
C LYS A 158 -27.84 -29.75 21.20
N ASP A 159 -27.03 -28.84 21.72
CA ASP A 159 -26.78 -27.54 21.07
C ASP A 159 -25.92 -27.75 19.81
N VAL A 160 -24.96 -28.65 19.86
CA VAL A 160 -24.10 -29.01 18.72
C VAL A 160 -24.92 -29.68 17.62
N GLU A 161 -25.78 -30.63 17.98
CA GLU A 161 -26.73 -31.25 17.06
C GLU A 161 -27.68 -30.22 16.45
N MET A 162 -28.14 -29.24 17.23
CA MET A 162 -28.98 -28.15 16.74
C MET A 162 -28.23 -27.27 15.74
N VAL A 163 -26.97 -26.89 16.01
CA VAL A 163 -26.15 -26.10 15.06
C VAL A 163 -25.94 -26.87 13.76
N VAL A 164 -25.61 -28.16 13.83
CA VAL A 164 -25.42 -29.01 12.64
C VAL A 164 -26.73 -29.13 11.84
N ARG A 165 -27.85 -29.39 12.51
CA ARG A 165 -29.17 -29.45 11.88
C ARG A 165 -29.56 -28.12 11.24
N MET A 166 -29.31 -27.01 11.91
CA MET A 166 -29.54 -25.65 11.38
C MET A 166 -28.65 -25.37 10.17
N SER A 167 -27.38 -25.76 10.22
CA SER A 167 -26.45 -25.62 9.09
C SER A 167 -26.94 -26.41 7.88
N MET A 168 -27.44 -27.63 8.07
CA MET A 168 -28.06 -28.41 7.00
C MET A 168 -29.35 -27.79 6.46
N LYS A 169 -30.18 -27.19 7.32
CA LYS A 169 -31.38 -26.45 6.89
C LYS A 169 -30.99 -25.23 6.06
N LEU A 170 -30.01 -24.44 6.50
CA LEU A 170 -29.47 -23.29 5.77
C LEU A 170 -28.87 -23.71 4.42
N ALA A 171 -28.11 -24.81 4.38
CA ALA A 171 -27.59 -25.39 3.16
C ALA A 171 -28.72 -25.75 2.17
N ARG A 172 -29.79 -26.41 2.64
CA ARG A 172 -30.96 -26.73 1.81
C ARG A 172 -31.71 -25.48 1.34
N ILE A 173 -31.85 -24.47 2.19
CA ILE A 173 -32.45 -23.18 1.83
C ILE A 173 -31.63 -22.51 0.72
N LEU A 174 -30.31 -22.46 0.88
CA LEU A 174 -29.40 -21.90 -0.13
C LEU A 174 -29.50 -22.69 -1.44
N ASP A 175 -29.39 -24.02 -1.40
CA ASP A 175 -29.51 -24.88 -2.58
C ASP A 175 -30.84 -24.71 -3.32
N ASN A 176 -31.95 -24.67 -2.59
CA ASN A 176 -33.28 -24.45 -3.18
C ASN A 176 -33.39 -23.08 -3.85
N ASN A 177 -32.77 -22.05 -3.29
CA ASN A 177 -32.76 -20.73 -3.92
C ASN A 177 -31.82 -20.69 -5.15
N LEU A 178 -30.67 -21.36 -5.09
CA LEU A 178 -29.74 -21.44 -6.23
C LEU A 178 -30.34 -22.17 -7.43
N LYS A 179 -31.06 -23.27 -7.22
CA LYS A 179 -31.81 -23.99 -8.27
C LYS A 179 -32.84 -23.11 -8.99
N HIS A 180 -33.25 -22.01 -8.37
CA HIS A 180 -34.22 -21.06 -8.91
C HIS A 180 -33.65 -19.63 -8.99
N LEU A 181 -32.37 -19.49 -9.33
CA LEU A 181 -31.59 -18.24 -9.30
C LEU A 181 -32.31 -17.02 -9.91
N ARG A 182 -32.98 -17.18 -11.06
CA ARG A 182 -33.68 -16.07 -11.74
C ARG A 182 -34.90 -15.54 -10.98
N ARG A 183 -35.45 -16.32 -10.05
CA ARG A 183 -36.69 -16.05 -9.30
C ARG A 183 -36.44 -15.84 -7.80
N SER A 184 -35.21 -16.00 -7.33
CA SER A 184 -34.87 -15.84 -5.91
C SER A 184 -34.61 -14.38 -5.55
N ASP A 185 -34.93 -13.99 -4.31
CA ASP A 185 -34.52 -12.69 -3.77
C ASP A 185 -33.01 -12.73 -3.50
N LYS A 186 -32.26 -11.86 -4.18
CA LYS A 186 -30.83 -11.70 -3.96
C LYS A 186 -30.48 -11.49 -2.48
N ARG A 187 -31.27 -10.72 -1.74
CA ARG A 187 -31.02 -10.46 -0.31
C ARG A 187 -31.10 -11.74 0.51
N CYS A 188 -32.05 -12.62 0.18
CA CYS A 188 -32.20 -13.91 0.83
C CYS A 188 -31.03 -14.84 0.50
N LEU A 189 -30.56 -14.86 -0.75
CA LEU A 189 -29.38 -15.63 -1.14
C LEU A 189 -28.11 -15.18 -0.41
N CYS A 190 -27.83 -13.87 -0.38
CA CYS A 190 -26.67 -13.34 0.36
C CYS A 190 -26.79 -13.57 1.88
N ALA A 191 -28.00 -13.43 2.44
CA ALA A 191 -28.24 -13.73 3.85
C ALA A 191 -28.05 -15.20 4.17
N ALA A 192 -28.50 -16.11 3.30
CA ALA A 192 -28.34 -17.56 3.48
C ALA A 192 -26.86 -17.97 3.36
N GLU A 193 -26.11 -17.38 2.42
CA GLU A 193 -24.65 -17.57 2.33
C GLU A 193 -23.94 -17.12 3.61
N LEU A 194 -24.26 -15.91 4.10
CA LEU A 194 -23.71 -15.36 5.34
C LEU A 194 -24.05 -16.24 6.55
N ALA A 195 -25.31 -16.67 6.67
CA ALA A 195 -25.79 -17.50 7.76
C ALA A 195 -25.11 -18.87 7.76
N LEU A 196 -24.97 -19.49 6.59
CA LEU A 196 -24.27 -20.76 6.44
C LEU A 196 -22.80 -20.62 6.87
N GLY A 197 -22.07 -19.64 6.34
CA GLY A 197 -20.67 -19.42 6.72
C GLY A 197 -20.49 -19.13 8.22
N ALA A 198 -21.41 -18.38 8.83
CA ALA A 198 -21.40 -18.14 10.28
C ALA A 198 -21.68 -19.41 11.09
N ALA A 199 -22.61 -20.25 10.64
CA ALA A 199 -22.95 -21.53 11.27
C ALA A 199 -21.80 -22.53 11.17
N GLU A 200 -21.18 -22.65 10.00
CA GLU A 200 -20.01 -23.49 9.75
C GLU A 200 -18.85 -23.10 10.66
N LEU A 201 -18.56 -21.81 10.77
CA LEU A 201 -17.48 -21.30 11.62
C LEU A 201 -17.77 -21.54 13.10
N PHE A 202 -19.02 -21.35 13.52
CA PHE A 202 -19.40 -21.63 14.89
C PHE A 202 -19.32 -23.13 15.22
N ALA A 203 -19.82 -24.01 14.35
CA ALA A 203 -19.72 -25.45 14.50
C ALA A 203 -18.26 -25.93 14.64
N ALA A 204 -17.38 -25.39 13.80
CA ALA A 204 -15.94 -25.68 13.87
C ALA A 204 -15.32 -25.15 15.17
N THR A 205 -15.68 -23.96 15.65
CA THR A 205 -15.14 -23.43 16.91
C THR A 205 -15.60 -24.22 18.14
N ILE A 206 -16.86 -24.66 18.20
CA ILE A 206 -17.38 -25.47 19.32
C ILE A 206 -16.68 -26.84 19.43
N SER A 207 -16.17 -27.38 18.32
CA SER A 207 -15.48 -28.69 18.29
C SER A 207 -14.26 -28.77 19.22
N MET A 208 -13.73 -27.62 19.65
CA MET A 208 -12.68 -27.50 20.66
C MET A 208 -13.08 -27.97 22.07
N ARG A 209 -14.37 -28.04 22.39
CA ARG A 209 -14.84 -28.43 23.74
C ARG A 209 -14.72 -29.94 23.92
N ASN A 210 -13.95 -30.36 24.94
CA ASN A 210 -13.68 -31.77 25.23
C ASN A 210 -14.93 -32.61 25.59
N MET A 211 -15.99 -31.99 26.10
CA MET A 211 -17.23 -32.68 26.51
C MET A 211 -18.24 -32.89 25.37
N VAL A 212 -17.91 -32.48 24.15
CA VAL A 212 -18.79 -32.57 22.98
C VAL A 212 -18.30 -33.66 22.01
N ASP A 213 -19.22 -34.50 21.55
CA ASP A 213 -18.99 -35.42 20.44
C ASP A 213 -19.06 -34.66 19.10
N ILE A 214 -17.94 -34.66 18.38
CA ILE A 214 -17.76 -33.96 17.11
C ILE A 214 -18.23 -34.79 15.90
N SER A 215 -18.73 -36.01 16.10
CA SER A 215 -19.16 -36.89 15.01
C SER A 215 -20.23 -36.23 14.12
N ALA A 216 -21.17 -35.49 14.72
CA ALA A 216 -22.16 -34.71 13.98
C ALA A 216 -21.53 -33.58 13.14
N VAL A 217 -20.52 -32.91 13.68
CA VAL A 217 -19.78 -31.83 12.99
C VAL A 217 -18.96 -32.42 11.82
N LEU A 218 -18.25 -33.53 12.06
CA LEU A 218 -17.52 -34.27 11.02
C LEU A 218 -18.44 -34.75 9.90
N SER A 219 -19.59 -35.33 10.24
CA SER A 219 -20.58 -35.78 9.28
C SER A 219 -21.13 -34.63 8.42
N PHE A 220 -21.28 -33.44 8.99
CA PHE A 220 -21.70 -32.26 8.26
C PHE A 220 -20.65 -31.79 7.26
N PHE A 221 -19.39 -31.64 7.68
CA PHE A 221 -18.31 -31.21 6.78
C PHE A 221 -17.96 -32.26 5.72
N ASN A 222 -18.25 -33.54 5.99
CA ASN A 222 -18.17 -34.63 5.01
C ASN A 222 -19.41 -34.74 4.10
N SER A 223 -20.44 -33.91 4.29
CA SER A 223 -21.63 -33.95 3.43
C SER A 223 -21.38 -33.29 2.08
N ASP A 224 -21.86 -33.90 1.00
CA ASP A 224 -21.66 -33.36 -0.35
C ASP A 224 -22.43 -32.06 -0.58
N ILE A 225 -23.54 -31.84 0.13
CA ILE A 225 -24.28 -30.57 0.04
C ILE A 225 -23.48 -29.41 0.64
N ALA A 226 -22.86 -29.59 1.80
CA ALA A 226 -22.02 -28.56 2.41
C ALA A 226 -20.80 -28.27 1.52
N TRP A 227 -20.12 -29.32 1.05
CA TRP A 227 -18.98 -29.18 0.15
C TRP A 227 -19.34 -28.45 -1.15
N ARG A 228 -20.42 -28.85 -1.83
CA ARG A 228 -20.86 -28.19 -3.08
C ARG A 228 -21.22 -26.73 -2.86
N LEU A 229 -21.93 -26.40 -1.79
CA LEU A 229 -22.35 -25.03 -1.50
C LEU A 229 -21.19 -24.14 -1.02
N SER A 230 -20.11 -24.74 -0.54
CA SER A 230 -18.94 -24.00 -0.08
C SER A 230 -18.26 -23.16 -1.17
N GLY A 231 -18.47 -23.45 -2.46
CA GLY A 231 -17.85 -22.70 -3.58
C GLY A 231 -18.78 -21.75 -4.32
N VAL A 232 -19.97 -21.48 -3.79
CA VAL A 232 -21.00 -20.66 -4.45
C VAL A 232 -20.62 -19.17 -4.44
N GLY A 233 -19.94 -18.70 -3.39
CA GLY A 233 -19.48 -17.32 -3.25
C GLY A 233 -18.23 -17.20 -2.36
N ILE A 234 -17.77 -15.96 -2.14
CA ILE A 234 -16.54 -15.71 -1.36
C ILE A 234 -16.77 -15.97 0.12
N ILE A 235 -17.93 -15.56 0.68
CA ILE A 235 -18.21 -15.70 2.12
C ILE A 235 -18.32 -17.18 2.48
N SER A 236 -19.04 -17.95 1.67
CA SER A 236 -19.13 -19.41 1.82
C SER A 236 -17.78 -20.11 1.68
N THR A 237 -16.93 -19.67 0.73
CA THR A 237 -15.58 -20.24 0.56
C THR A 237 -14.70 -19.93 1.76
N GLU A 238 -14.67 -18.67 2.22
CA GLU A 238 -13.87 -18.24 3.37
C GLU A 238 -14.31 -18.95 4.66
N GLY A 239 -15.63 -18.97 4.91
CA GLY A 239 -16.22 -19.64 6.07
C GLY A 239 -15.87 -21.12 6.11
N TYR A 240 -16.16 -21.86 5.03
CA TYR A 240 -15.95 -23.30 4.98
C TYR A 240 -14.47 -23.70 5.07
N CYS A 241 -13.58 -22.99 4.36
CA CYS A 241 -12.14 -23.28 4.42
C CYS A 241 -11.56 -23.00 5.82
N ASP A 242 -11.94 -21.89 6.45
CA ASP A 242 -11.50 -21.57 7.82
C ASP A 242 -12.10 -22.56 8.85
N SER A 243 -13.33 -23.00 8.64
CA SER A 243 -13.96 -24.04 9.45
C SER A 243 -13.24 -25.38 9.38
N ILE A 244 -12.89 -25.86 8.17
CA ILE A 244 -12.11 -27.10 8.04
C ILE A 244 -10.75 -26.95 8.72
N ARG A 245 -10.07 -25.81 8.52
CA ARG A 245 -8.79 -25.55 9.17
C ARG A 245 -8.92 -25.65 10.69
N ARG A 246 -9.90 -24.97 11.29
CA ARG A 246 -10.16 -25.02 12.73
C ARG A 246 -10.49 -26.43 13.20
N LEU A 247 -11.34 -27.14 12.46
CA LEU A 247 -11.74 -28.51 12.78
C LEU A 247 -10.55 -29.48 12.77
N ILE A 248 -9.65 -29.38 11.78
CA ILE A 248 -8.40 -30.17 11.74
C ILE A 248 -7.57 -29.89 13.00
N CYS A 249 -7.36 -28.61 13.35
CA CYS A 249 -6.67 -28.25 14.58
C CYS A 249 -7.37 -28.84 15.82
N SER A 250 -8.71 -28.87 15.85
CA SER A 250 -9.48 -29.45 16.96
C SER A 250 -9.30 -30.93 17.14
N ILE A 251 -9.33 -31.69 16.05
CA ILE A 251 -9.19 -33.15 16.14
C ILE A 251 -7.77 -33.51 16.61
N PHE A 252 -6.74 -32.77 16.16
CA PHE A 252 -5.36 -32.95 16.66
C PHE A 252 -5.19 -32.53 18.13
N ALA A 253 -5.80 -31.42 18.55
CA ALA A 253 -5.79 -31.02 19.96
C ALA A 253 -6.43 -32.09 20.87
N ARG A 254 -7.40 -32.83 20.31
CA ARG A 254 -8.15 -33.90 20.97
C ARG A 254 -7.72 -35.30 20.55
N GLN A 255 -6.47 -35.48 20.12
CA GLN A 255 -5.99 -36.76 19.58
C GLN A 255 -6.12 -37.97 20.51
N ARG A 256 -6.35 -37.75 21.82
CA ARG A 256 -6.60 -38.82 22.80
C ARG A 256 -8.04 -39.32 22.78
N ASP A 257 -8.97 -38.51 22.27
CA ASP A 257 -10.41 -38.79 22.25
C ASP A 257 -10.82 -39.57 20.98
N PHE A 258 -9.98 -39.59 19.94
CA PHE A 258 -10.31 -40.10 18.61
C PHE A 258 -9.26 -41.09 18.10
N THR A 259 -9.71 -42.11 17.39
CA THR A 259 -8.84 -42.98 16.60
C THR A 259 -8.82 -42.52 15.15
N GLY A 260 -7.66 -42.63 14.49
CA GLY A 260 -7.51 -42.27 13.09
C GLY A 260 -7.61 -40.77 12.77
N VAL A 261 -7.18 -39.94 13.71
CA VAL A 261 -7.13 -38.47 13.60
C VAL A 261 -6.45 -38.03 12.30
N GLU A 262 -5.32 -38.65 11.98
CA GLU A 262 -4.57 -38.35 10.78
C GLU A 262 -5.36 -38.63 9.50
N GLN A 263 -6.03 -39.78 9.37
CA GLN A 263 -6.78 -40.10 8.16
C GLN A 263 -7.95 -39.13 7.97
N VAL A 264 -8.67 -38.79 9.04
CA VAL A 264 -9.76 -37.81 8.98
C VAL A 264 -9.23 -36.43 8.61
N ALA A 265 -8.13 -35.98 9.21
CA ALA A 265 -7.53 -34.69 8.92
C ALA A 265 -7.03 -34.59 7.46
N VAL A 266 -6.38 -35.63 6.94
CA VAL A 266 -5.94 -35.70 5.54
C VAL A 266 -7.14 -35.69 4.59
N HIS A 267 -8.20 -36.43 4.92
CA HIS A 267 -9.41 -36.45 4.10
C HIS A 267 -10.05 -35.05 4.02
N LEU A 268 -10.22 -34.38 5.16
CA LEU A 268 -10.74 -33.01 5.20
C LEU A 268 -9.85 -32.03 4.43
N LEU A 269 -8.53 -32.15 4.57
CA LEU A 269 -7.58 -31.25 3.91
C LEU A 269 -7.55 -31.45 2.39
N ILE A 270 -7.34 -32.68 1.91
CA ILE A 270 -7.14 -32.97 0.48
C ILE A 270 -8.45 -32.98 -0.30
N HIS A 271 -9.53 -33.53 0.27
CA HIS A 271 -10.78 -33.78 -0.46
C HIS A 271 -11.92 -32.82 -0.13
N ARG A 272 -11.80 -31.97 0.90
CA ARG A 272 -12.84 -30.98 1.23
C ARG A 272 -12.33 -29.54 1.17
N LEU A 273 -11.14 -29.28 1.69
CA LEU A 273 -10.53 -27.94 1.66
C LEU A 273 -9.85 -27.66 0.31
N ALA A 274 -8.98 -28.56 -0.14
CA ALA A 274 -8.21 -28.35 -1.37
C ALA A 274 -8.89 -28.88 -2.63
N ASP A 275 -9.78 -29.86 -2.52
CA ASP A 275 -10.68 -30.21 -3.62
C ASP A 275 -11.92 -29.32 -3.53
N ARG A 276 -12.19 -28.53 -4.58
CA ARG A 276 -13.22 -27.48 -4.56
C ARG A 276 -14.31 -27.82 -5.56
N PRO A 277 -15.57 -27.47 -5.27
CA PRO A 277 -16.64 -27.67 -6.24
C PRO A 277 -16.41 -26.80 -7.50
N PRO A 278 -16.97 -27.21 -8.66
CA PRO A 278 -16.81 -26.46 -9.91
C PRO A 278 -17.28 -25.01 -9.80
N PHE A 279 -16.48 -24.08 -10.31
CA PHE A 279 -16.84 -22.66 -10.29
C PHE A 279 -18.05 -22.39 -11.21
N GLU A 280 -19.08 -21.72 -10.67
CA GLU A 280 -20.28 -21.33 -11.41
C GLU A 280 -20.38 -19.82 -11.58
N TRP A 281 -19.94 -19.29 -12.73
CA TRP A 281 -19.88 -17.84 -12.96
C TRP A 281 -21.23 -17.13 -12.81
N LYS A 282 -22.33 -17.71 -13.31
CA LYS A 282 -23.66 -17.08 -13.23
C LYS A 282 -24.13 -16.92 -11.78
N THR A 283 -23.88 -17.93 -10.97
CA THR A 283 -24.20 -17.96 -9.54
C THR A 283 -23.37 -16.93 -8.78
N PHE A 284 -22.05 -16.92 -9.02
CA PHE A 284 -21.13 -15.95 -8.45
C PHE A 284 -21.52 -14.51 -8.84
N GLN A 285 -21.76 -14.26 -10.13
CA GLN A 285 -22.19 -12.96 -10.64
C GLN A 285 -23.47 -12.48 -9.92
N TYR A 286 -24.45 -13.35 -9.75
CA TYR A 286 -25.71 -13.00 -9.12
C TYR A 286 -25.56 -12.59 -7.64
N LEU A 287 -24.73 -13.31 -6.87
CA LEU A 287 -24.47 -12.99 -5.46
C LEU A 287 -23.74 -11.63 -5.30
N PHE A 288 -22.85 -11.29 -6.22
CA PHE A 288 -22.06 -10.07 -6.11
C PHE A 288 -22.73 -8.82 -6.72
N TYR A 289 -23.43 -8.90 -7.85
CA TYR A 289 -24.02 -7.72 -8.51
C TYR A 289 -25.39 -7.33 -7.94
N SER A 290 -25.56 -6.14 -7.35
CA SER A 290 -26.85 -5.70 -6.80
C SER A 290 -27.72 -5.04 -7.87
N PRO A 291 -28.92 -5.56 -8.19
CA PRO A 291 -29.85 -4.85 -9.06
C PRO A 291 -30.47 -3.70 -8.26
N GLY A 292 -30.19 -2.45 -8.65
CA GLY A 292 -30.95 -1.29 -8.15
C GLY A 292 -30.14 -0.16 -7.50
N LYS A 293 -28.83 -0.29 -7.29
CA LYS A 293 -27.98 0.88 -7.07
C LYS A 293 -27.29 1.24 -8.38
N LYS A 294 -27.80 2.27 -9.06
CA LYS A 294 -26.98 3.13 -9.91
C LYS A 294 -25.97 3.86 -9.01
N SER A 295 -25.07 3.14 -8.35
CA SER A 295 -23.84 3.73 -7.84
C SER A 295 -22.96 3.99 -9.07
N SER A 296 -22.44 5.19 -9.16
CA SER A 296 -21.57 5.68 -10.24
C SER A 296 -20.26 4.91 -10.41
N SER A 297 -20.01 3.86 -9.62
CA SER A 297 -18.93 2.89 -9.76
C SER A 297 -19.54 1.48 -9.90
N THR A 298 -19.78 1.05 -11.13
CA THR A 298 -20.14 -0.34 -11.42
C THR A 298 -18.83 -1.13 -11.42
N GLU A 299 -18.50 -1.77 -10.30
CA GLU A 299 -17.38 -2.71 -10.21
C GLU A 299 -17.70 -3.89 -11.15
N VAL A 300 -17.10 -3.90 -12.34
CA VAL A 300 -17.23 -5.04 -13.25
C VAL A 300 -16.34 -6.14 -12.66
N LEU A 301 -16.94 -7.19 -12.10
CA LEU A 301 -16.26 -8.41 -11.67
C LEU A 301 -16.04 -9.35 -12.86
N THR A 302 -14.96 -10.14 -12.80
CA THR A 302 -14.63 -11.17 -13.81
C THR A 302 -14.62 -12.58 -13.19
N PRO A 303 -14.82 -13.64 -13.99
CA PRO A 303 -14.64 -15.03 -13.54
C PRO A 303 -13.28 -15.28 -12.89
N GLN A 304 -12.22 -14.69 -13.46
CA GLN A 304 -10.84 -14.83 -13.00
C GLN A 304 -10.67 -14.35 -11.56
N TYR A 305 -11.29 -13.22 -11.22
CA TYR A 305 -11.27 -12.69 -9.86
C TYR A 305 -11.88 -13.67 -8.85
N GLY A 306 -13.03 -14.26 -9.19
CA GLY A 306 -13.70 -15.25 -8.34
C GLY A 306 -12.80 -16.46 -8.05
N VAL A 307 -12.22 -17.06 -9.08
CA VAL A 307 -11.35 -18.23 -8.94
C VAL A 307 -10.05 -17.92 -8.20
N LEU A 308 -9.42 -16.76 -8.43
CA LEU A 308 -8.21 -16.36 -7.71
C LEU A 308 -8.48 -16.05 -6.22
N SER A 309 -9.66 -15.51 -5.90
CA SER A 309 -10.10 -15.32 -4.52
C SER A 309 -10.22 -16.66 -3.80
N ILE A 310 -10.86 -17.65 -4.45
CA ILE A 310 -10.94 -19.03 -3.92
C ILE A 310 -9.54 -19.62 -3.75
N MET A 311 -8.66 -19.49 -4.75
CA MET A 311 -7.29 -20.01 -4.70
C MET A 311 -6.50 -19.45 -3.51
N SER A 312 -6.55 -18.14 -3.30
CA SER A 312 -5.84 -17.51 -2.19
C SER A 312 -6.40 -17.93 -0.83
N THR A 313 -7.72 -18.04 -0.70
CA THR A 313 -8.35 -18.52 0.53
C THR A 313 -7.94 -19.95 0.84
N VAL A 314 -7.98 -20.84 -0.17
CA VAL A 314 -7.50 -22.23 -0.03
C VAL A 314 -6.03 -22.25 0.37
N GLN A 315 -5.17 -21.56 -0.38
CA GLN A 315 -3.74 -21.54 -0.16
C GLN A 315 -3.36 -20.99 1.24
N THR A 316 -4.01 -19.92 1.68
CA THR A 316 -3.77 -19.33 3.02
C THR A 316 -4.09 -20.34 4.13
N ASN A 317 -5.19 -21.09 3.99
CA ASN A 317 -5.56 -22.12 4.97
C ASN A 317 -4.63 -23.34 4.90
N LEU A 318 -4.17 -23.73 3.71
CA LEU A 318 -3.18 -24.80 3.53
C LEU A 318 -1.85 -24.47 4.19
N GLU A 319 -1.32 -23.26 3.96
CA GLU A 319 -0.09 -22.77 4.58
C GLU A 319 -0.24 -22.74 6.11
N ALA A 320 -1.37 -22.26 6.62
CA ALA A 320 -1.65 -22.23 8.06
C ALA A 320 -1.72 -23.62 8.71
N LEU A 321 -2.01 -24.69 7.96
CA LEU A 321 -2.02 -26.07 8.48
C LEU A 321 -0.67 -26.77 8.33
N LEU A 322 -0.06 -26.68 7.15
CA LEU A 322 1.09 -27.50 6.76
C LEU A 322 2.43 -26.83 7.07
N LEU A 323 2.46 -25.49 7.19
CA LEU A 323 3.66 -24.73 7.58
C LEU A 323 3.63 -24.27 9.05
N ALA A 324 2.60 -24.65 9.81
CA ALA A 324 2.54 -24.37 11.24
C ALA A 324 3.70 -25.04 12.00
N ASN A 325 4.22 -24.36 13.02
CA ASN A 325 5.29 -24.86 13.88
C ASN A 325 4.74 -25.68 15.05
N GLU A 326 3.89 -26.67 14.75
CA GLU A 326 3.25 -27.53 15.73
C GLU A 326 3.71 -28.99 15.56
N LEU A 327 3.70 -29.77 16.65
CA LEU A 327 4.14 -31.17 16.62
C LEU A 327 3.26 -32.03 15.70
N TRP A 328 1.94 -31.80 15.71
CA TRP A 328 0.97 -32.55 14.90
C TRP A 328 1.13 -32.28 13.39
N THR A 329 1.66 -31.11 13.00
CA THR A 329 1.88 -30.76 11.60
C THR A 329 2.85 -31.70 10.91
N LYS A 330 3.81 -32.30 11.63
CA LYS A 330 4.70 -33.34 11.06
C LYS A 330 3.93 -34.61 10.68
N SER A 331 3.00 -35.04 11.54
CA SER A 331 2.15 -36.20 11.26
C SER A 331 1.26 -35.91 10.04
N LEU A 332 0.58 -34.77 10.03
CA LEU A 332 -0.28 -34.35 8.92
C LEU A 332 0.48 -34.30 7.58
N ARG A 333 1.68 -33.70 7.55
CA ARG A 333 2.51 -33.65 6.32
C ARG A 333 2.90 -35.03 5.81
N ARG A 334 3.29 -35.95 6.69
CA ARG A 334 3.65 -37.32 6.32
C ARG A 334 2.48 -38.05 5.65
N GLU A 335 1.30 -37.92 6.24
CA GLU A 335 0.09 -38.63 5.83
C GLU A 335 -0.48 -38.03 4.54
N CYS A 336 -0.51 -36.69 4.41
CA CYS A 336 -0.81 -36.03 3.13
C CYS A 336 0.18 -36.47 2.03
N GLY A 337 1.47 -36.59 2.37
CA GLY A 337 2.49 -37.07 1.44
C GLY A 337 2.25 -38.51 0.98
N ARG A 338 1.68 -39.37 1.84
CA ARG A 338 1.25 -40.72 1.45
C ARG A 338 0.05 -40.67 0.51
N GLU A 339 -0.99 -39.92 0.85
CA GLU A 339 -2.20 -39.81 0.02
C GLU A 339 -1.87 -39.27 -1.38
N LEU A 340 -1.01 -38.25 -1.49
CA LEU A 340 -0.58 -37.74 -2.79
C LEU A 340 0.17 -38.79 -3.63
N ARG A 341 0.96 -39.67 -3.00
CA ARG A 341 1.61 -40.79 -3.71
C ARG A 341 0.58 -41.81 -4.20
N GLU A 342 -0.40 -42.17 -3.37
CA GLU A 342 -1.48 -43.08 -3.76
C GLU A 342 -2.33 -42.49 -4.91
N MET A 343 -2.60 -41.19 -4.89
CA MET A 343 -3.28 -40.50 -5.99
C MET A 343 -2.45 -40.58 -7.28
N ASN A 344 -1.14 -40.37 -7.20
CA ASN A 344 -0.24 -40.46 -8.34
C ASN A 344 -0.14 -41.89 -8.90
N GLU A 345 -0.06 -42.91 -8.04
CA GLU A 345 -0.08 -44.33 -8.43
C GLU A 345 -1.39 -44.69 -9.16
N LYS A 346 -2.52 -44.14 -8.69
CA LYS A 346 -3.84 -44.25 -9.34
C LYS A 346 -3.98 -43.37 -10.58
N LYS A 347 -2.93 -42.66 -11.01
CA LYS A 347 -2.93 -41.69 -12.12
C LYS A 347 -4.01 -40.61 -11.99
N LYS A 348 -4.40 -40.26 -10.77
CA LYS A 348 -5.35 -39.17 -10.50
C LYS A 348 -4.64 -37.83 -10.67
N MET A 349 -5.23 -36.95 -11.47
CA MET A 349 -4.70 -35.61 -11.69
C MET A 349 -5.09 -34.69 -10.52
N LEU A 350 -4.12 -33.97 -9.96
CA LEU A 350 -4.37 -32.97 -8.91
C LEU A 350 -5.14 -31.77 -9.47
N SER A 351 -6.14 -31.27 -8.74
CA SER A 351 -6.78 -29.99 -9.06
C SER A 351 -5.80 -28.83 -8.92
N PHE A 352 -6.10 -27.68 -9.53
CA PHE A 352 -5.28 -26.47 -9.35
C PHE A 352 -5.16 -26.08 -7.87
N TYR A 353 -6.22 -26.27 -7.09
CA TYR A 353 -6.26 -25.98 -5.65
C TYR A 353 -5.48 -26.99 -4.78
N GLN A 354 -5.23 -28.21 -5.29
CA GLN A 354 -4.41 -29.23 -4.64
C GLN A 354 -2.92 -29.10 -4.96
N VAL A 355 -2.54 -28.47 -6.07
CA VAL A 355 -1.14 -28.27 -6.47
C VAL A 355 -0.30 -27.56 -5.38
N PRO A 356 -0.79 -26.54 -4.65
CA PRO A 356 -0.05 -25.96 -3.53
C PRO A 356 0.35 -26.98 -2.44
N ILE A 357 -0.43 -28.04 -2.22
CA ILE A 357 -0.07 -29.10 -1.26
C ILE A 357 1.18 -29.83 -1.74
N LEU A 358 1.26 -30.17 -3.04
CA LEU A 358 2.45 -30.77 -3.64
C LEU A 358 3.66 -29.86 -3.45
N GLY A 359 3.49 -28.57 -3.75
CA GLY A 359 4.53 -27.55 -3.55
C GLY A 359 5.05 -27.50 -2.10
N ILE A 360 4.16 -27.54 -1.11
CA ILE A 360 4.52 -27.50 0.32
C ILE A 360 5.22 -28.78 0.79
N LEU A 361 4.83 -29.95 0.28
CA LEU A 361 5.30 -31.24 0.80
C LEU A 361 6.54 -31.78 0.10
N GLN A 362 6.67 -31.55 -1.20
CA GLN A 362 7.70 -32.18 -2.04
C GLN A 362 8.50 -31.16 -2.86
N GLY A 363 8.01 -29.91 -2.96
CA GLY A 363 8.47 -28.96 -3.96
C GLY A 363 7.80 -29.20 -5.32
N MET A 364 7.78 -28.17 -6.15
CA MET A 364 7.21 -28.29 -7.49
C MET A 364 8.20 -29.02 -8.42
N PRO A 365 7.75 -30.07 -9.13
CA PRO A 365 8.56 -30.74 -10.14
C PRO A 365 8.74 -29.84 -11.36
N ARG A 366 9.58 -30.27 -12.32
CA ARG A 366 9.70 -29.59 -13.61
C ARG A 366 8.34 -29.53 -14.31
N VAL A 367 7.81 -28.32 -14.49
CA VAL A 367 6.57 -28.07 -15.21
C VAL A 367 6.86 -27.15 -16.38
N ASP A 368 6.40 -27.52 -17.57
CA ASP A 368 6.35 -26.61 -18.70
C ASP A 368 5.04 -25.82 -18.66
N LEU A 369 5.14 -24.52 -18.35
CA LEU A 369 3.97 -23.66 -18.34
C LEU A 369 3.47 -23.37 -19.75
N CYS A 370 4.23 -23.65 -20.81
CA CYS A 370 3.82 -23.39 -22.19
C CYS A 370 2.87 -24.44 -22.79
N ASP A 371 2.66 -25.58 -22.11
CA ASP A 371 1.77 -26.65 -22.58
C ASP A 371 0.29 -26.30 -22.31
N ASP A 372 -0.29 -25.50 -23.19
CA ASP A 372 -1.70 -25.08 -23.12
C ASP A 372 -2.66 -26.27 -23.13
N ALA A 373 -2.33 -27.35 -23.83
CA ALA A 373 -3.17 -28.54 -23.91
C ALA A 373 -3.27 -29.25 -22.55
N GLN A 374 -2.15 -29.37 -21.82
CA GLN A 374 -2.17 -29.92 -20.47
C GLN A 374 -2.87 -29.03 -19.44
N LEU A 375 -2.76 -27.71 -19.58
CA LEU A 375 -3.49 -26.77 -18.72
C LEU A 375 -5.01 -26.96 -18.85
N HIS A 376 -5.52 -27.02 -20.08
CA HIS A 376 -6.96 -27.28 -20.32
C HIS A 376 -7.37 -28.66 -19.88
N ARG A 377 -6.56 -29.69 -20.20
CA ARG A 377 -6.83 -31.06 -19.76
C ARG A 377 -7.00 -31.12 -18.24
N ARG A 378 -6.16 -30.41 -17.48
CA ARG A 378 -6.30 -30.33 -16.02
C ARG A 378 -7.61 -29.67 -15.62
N ALA A 379 -7.93 -28.51 -16.20
CA ALA A 379 -9.17 -27.79 -15.88
C ALA A 379 -10.43 -28.66 -16.10
N THR A 380 -10.49 -29.40 -17.21
CA THR A 380 -11.62 -30.28 -17.53
C THR A 380 -11.65 -31.54 -16.66
N VAL A 381 -10.53 -32.24 -16.49
CA VAL A 381 -10.47 -33.48 -15.69
C VAL A 381 -10.78 -33.21 -14.22
N THR A 382 -10.36 -32.07 -13.69
CA THR A 382 -10.58 -31.70 -12.28
C THR A 382 -11.78 -30.78 -12.09
N GLN A 383 -12.61 -30.59 -13.14
CA GLN A 383 -13.83 -29.79 -13.13
C GLN A 383 -13.66 -28.41 -12.48
N LEU A 384 -12.65 -27.65 -12.90
CA LEU A 384 -12.40 -26.29 -12.36
C LEU A 384 -13.62 -25.38 -12.51
N CYS A 385 -14.36 -25.53 -13.61
CA CYS A 385 -15.57 -24.77 -13.93
C CYS A 385 -16.63 -25.69 -14.54
N THR A 386 -17.89 -25.27 -14.50
CA THR A 386 -18.98 -25.91 -15.23
C THR A 386 -18.94 -25.64 -16.74
N ASP A 387 -18.24 -24.60 -17.18
CA ASP A 387 -18.02 -24.26 -18.59
C ASP A 387 -16.51 -24.34 -18.90
N ASP A 388 -16.10 -25.39 -19.61
CA ASP A 388 -14.71 -25.68 -19.95
C ASP A 388 -14.04 -24.56 -20.77
N ASN A 389 -14.84 -23.74 -21.49
CA ASN A 389 -14.32 -22.65 -22.31
C ASN A 389 -14.24 -21.31 -21.58
N LEU A 390 -14.64 -21.27 -20.29
CA LEU A 390 -14.67 -20.02 -19.54
C LEU A 390 -13.26 -19.45 -19.30
N PHE A 391 -12.25 -20.33 -19.14
CA PHE A 391 -10.90 -19.94 -18.77
C PHE A 391 -9.89 -20.22 -19.87
N LYS A 392 -9.15 -19.17 -20.24
CA LYS A 392 -8.07 -19.22 -21.23
C LYS A 392 -6.79 -19.83 -20.62
N PRO A 393 -5.89 -20.38 -21.46
CA PRO A 393 -4.65 -20.99 -20.99
C PRO A 393 -3.77 -20.03 -20.18
N ASN A 394 -3.77 -18.73 -20.53
CA ASN A 394 -3.04 -17.71 -19.76
C ASN A 394 -3.51 -17.63 -18.30
N PHE A 395 -4.81 -17.70 -18.05
CA PHE A 395 -5.33 -17.71 -16.68
C PHE A 395 -4.96 -19.00 -15.95
N LEU A 396 -5.10 -20.16 -16.61
CA LEU A 396 -4.76 -21.46 -16.02
C LEU A 396 -3.26 -21.57 -15.67
N ARG A 397 -2.40 -20.93 -16.47
CA ARG A 397 -0.97 -20.81 -16.19
C ARG A 397 -0.69 -20.06 -14.89
N ILE A 398 -1.41 -18.96 -14.63
CA ILE A 398 -1.32 -18.22 -13.37
C ILE A 398 -1.74 -19.12 -12.21
N LEU A 399 -2.85 -19.85 -12.34
CA LEU A 399 -3.32 -20.78 -11.31
C LEU A 399 -2.30 -21.88 -11.00
N LEU A 400 -1.67 -22.47 -12.01
CA LEU A 400 -0.65 -23.49 -11.80
C LEU A 400 0.59 -22.93 -11.10
N ALA A 401 0.96 -21.69 -11.41
CA ALA A 401 2.09 -21.01 -10.79
C ALA A 401 1.94 -20.79 -9.28
N HIS A 402 0.72 -20.81 -8.73
CA HIS A 402 0.50 -20.79 -7.28
C HIS A 402 1.21 -21.94 -6.54
N GLY A 403 1.43 -23.08 -7.19
CA GLY A 403 2.24 -24.17 -6.64
C GLY A 403 3.68 -23.78 -6.29
N TYR A 404 4.24 -22.78 -6.95
CA TYR A 404 5.60 -22.26 -6.72
C TYR A 404 5.64 -21.08 -5.74
N THR A 405 4.49 -20.61 -5.26
CA THR A 405 4.42 -19.45 -4.35
C THR A 405 4.57 -19.82 -2.87
N VAL A 406 4.49 -21.12 -2.56
CA VAL A 406 4.72 -21.66 -1.23
C VAL A 406 6.24 -21.82 -1.00
N PRO A 407 6.74 -21.64 0.22
CA PRO A 407 8.18 -21.76 0.49
C PRO A 407 8.63 -23.23 0.52
N HIS A 408 9.59 -23.60 -0.34
CA HIS A 408 10.27 -24.90 -0.31
C HIS A 408 11.63 -24.86 -1.04
N ASP A 409 12.66 -25.50 -0.49
CA ASP A 409 14.02 -25.51 -1.07
C ASP A 409 14.17 -26.37 -2.35
N ASN A 410 13.22 -27.27 -2.61
CA ASN A 410 13.30 -28.26 -3.68
C ASN A 410 12.44 -27.90 -4.90
N HIS A 411 11.99 -26.65 -5.02
CA HIS A 411 11.32 -26.21 -6.24
C HIS A 411 12.29 -26.32 -7.42
N THR A 412 11.88 -27.07 -8.45
CA THR A 412 12.62 -27.08 -9.71
C THR A 412 12.46 -25.71 -10.37
N PRO A 413 13.53 -25.01 -10.79
CA PRO A 413 13.40 -23.70 -11.41
C PRO A 413 12.62 -23.78 -12.72
N LEU A 414 11.76 -22.79 -12.96
CA LEU A 414 11.06 -22.65 -14.24
C LEU A 414 12.07 -22.31 -15.34
N ASN A 415 11.89 -22.89 -16.53
CA ASN A 415 12.68 -22.50 -17.69
C ASN A 415 12.31 -21.08 -18.16
N ASN A 416 13.22 -20.42 -18.87
CA ASN A 416 13.02 -19.03 -19.31
C ASN A 416 11.71 -18.86 -20.12
N THR A 417 11.39 -19.81 -21.01
CA THR A 417 10.14 -19.78 -21.79
C THR A 417 8.88 -19.79 -20.91
N SER A 418 8.86 -20.60 -19.83
CA SER A 418 7.75 -20.63 -18.87
C SER A 418 7.66 -19.35 -18.05
N VAL A 419 8.80 -18.78 -17.66
CA VAL A 419 8.86 -17.51 -16.92
C VAL A 419 8.28 -16.37 -17.75
N LEU A 420 8.68 -16.27 -19.02
CA LEU A 420 8.14 -15.28 -19.95
C LEU A 420 6.64 -15.49 -20.23
N ALA A 421 6.23 -16.74 -20.46
CA ALA A 421 4.82 -17.07 -20.69
C ALA A 421 3.95 -16.71 -19.47
N LEU A 422 4.47 -16.95 -18.25
CA LEU A 422 3.81 -16.55 -17.01
C LEU A 422 3.70 -15.03 -16.90
N PHE A 423 4.78 -14.28 -17.18
CA PHE A 423 4.75 -12.82 -17.11
C PHE A 423 3.78 -12.20 -18.13
N ARG A 424 3.73 -12.73 -19.36
CA ARG A 424 2.75 -12.33 -20.37
C ARG A 424 1.32 -12.65 -19.95
N ALA A 425 1.10 -13.83 -19.38
CA ALA A 425 -0.20 -14.20 -18.85
C ALA A 425 -0.68 -13.24 -17.74
N ILE A 426 0.20 -12.87 -16.80
CA ILE A 426 -0.09 -11.85 -15.76
C ILE A 426 -0.45 -10.52 -16.41
N SER A 427 0.31 -10.11 -17.43
CA SER A 427 0.10 -8.85 -18.14
C SER A 427 -1.23 -8.80 -18.89
N GLU A 428 -1.67 -9.91 -19.47
CA GLU A 428 -2.92 -9.99 -20.22
C GLU A 428 -4.13 -10.14 -19.30
N GLU A 429 -4.10 -11.09 -18.36
CA GLU A 429 -5.27 -11.45 -17.55
C GLU A 429 -5.45 -10.53 -16.33
N LEU A 430 -4.33 -10.11 -15.69
CA LEU A 430 -4.39 -9.31 -14.45
C LEU A 430 -4.18 -7.83 -14.71
N PHE A 431 -3.21 -7.46 -15.55
CA PHE A 431 -2.96 -6.04 -15.87
C PHE A 431 -3.88 -5.52 -16.97
N GLN A 432 -4.57 -6.39 -17.71
CA GLN A 432 -5.55 -6.03 -18.73
C GLN A 432 -4.99 -5.09 -19.79
N ILE A 433 -3.71 -5.24 -20.14
CA ILE A 433 -3.00 -4.33 -21.04
C ILE A 433 -3.68 -4.26 -22.41
N SER A 434 -4.29 -5.35 -22.89
CA SER A 434 -5.06 -5.36 -24.14
C SER A 434 -6.28 -4.42 -24.09
N LEU A 435 -7.02 -4.41 -22.98
CA LEU A 435 -8.16 -3.50 -22.78
C LEU A 435 -7.69 -2.05 -22.67
N ILE A 436 -6.60 -1.79 -21.95
CA ILE A 436 -5.99 -0.46 -21.85
C ILE A 436 -5.58 0.05 -23.24
N LYS A 437 -4.92 -0.78 -24.05
CA LYS A 437 -4.53 -0.43 -25.43
C LYS A 437 -5.73 -0.13 -26.34
N SER A 438 -6.85 -0.82 -26.12
CA SER A 438 -8.08 -0.63 -26.91
C SER A 438 -8.91 0.60 -26.48
N GLU A 439 -8.46 1.37 -25.49
CA GLU A 439 -9.14 2.54 -24.91
C GLU A 439 -10.56 2.27 -24.37
N LYS A 440 -10.93 0.99 -24.19
CA LYS A 440 -12.21 0.57 -23.64
C LYS A 440 -12.24 0.69 -22.12
N ILE A 441 -11.98 1.90 -21.61
CA ILE A 441 -11.83 2.18 -20.18
C ILE A 441 -13.09 1.79 -19.37
N LYS A 442 -14.27 1.83 -20.00
CA LYS A 442 -15.55 1.42 -19.38
C LYS A 442 -15.66 -0.09 -19.17
N GLU A 443 -14.89 -0.89 -19.89
CA GLU A 443 -14.83 -2.35 -19.77
C GLU A 443 -13.74 -2.78 -18.78
N LEU A 444 -12.92 -1.85 -18.29
CA LEU A 444 -11.93 -2.16 -17.26
C LEU A 444 -12.64 -2.59 -15.98
N THR A 445 -12.21 -3.73 -15.50
CA THR A 445 -12.73 -4.35 -14.28
C THR A 445 -11.83 -3.98 -13.13
N ASP A 446 -12.40 -3.69 -11.97
CA ASP A 446 -11.61 -3.46 -10.77
C ASP A 446 -11.20 -4.82 -10.20
N ILE A 447 -10.24 -5.48 -10.87
CA ILE A 447 -9.56 -6.64 -10.29
C ILE A 447 -8.71 -6.08 -9.16
N GLN A 448 -9.28 -6.06 -7.96
CA GLN A 448 -8.60 -5.58 -6.76
C GLN A 448 -7.32 -6.42 -6.54
N LEU A 449 -6.16 -5.85 -6.86
CA LEU A 449 -4.83 -6.43 -6.57
C LEU A 449 -4.47 -6.33 -5.05
N LYS A 450 -5.47 -6.43 -4.18
CA LYS A 450 -5.43 -6.42 -2.69
C LYS A 450 -6.63 -7.24 -2.17
N PRO A 451 -6.66 -7.65 -0.88
CA PRO A 451 -5.76 -8.57 -0.19
C PRO A 451 -6.26 -10.02 -0.07
N PRO A 452 -7.26 -10.56 -0.81
CA PRO A 452 -7.37 -12.00 -0.95
C PRO A 452 -6.70 -12.48 -2.24
N LEU A 453 -5.82 -11.71 -2.91
CA LEU A 453 -5.15 -12.19 -4.12
C LEU A 453 -3.64 -12.24 -3.89
N LEU A 454 -3.04 -13.44 -3.95
CA LEU A 454 -1.59 -13.67 -3.77
C LEU A 454 -0.76 -13.31 -5.01
N ILE A 455 -1.22 -12.36 -5.82
CA ILE A 455 -0.61 -12.00 -7.11
C ILE A 455 0.82 -11.48 -6.93
N SER A 456 1.09 -10.76 -5.84
CA SER A 456 2.46 -10.33 -5.52
C SER A 456 3.43 -11.51 -5.38
N ARG A 457 2.98 -12.64 -4.83
CA ARG A 457 3.80 -13.86 -4.72
C ARG A 457 4.03 -14.51 -6.08
N VAL A 458 3.01 -14.50 -6.96
CA VAL A 458 3.17 -15.01 -8.33
C VAL A 458 4.16 -14.15 -9.13
N VAL A 459 4.06 -12.82 -9.01
CA VAL A 459 5.04 -11.90 -9.61
C VAL A 459 6.44 -12.15 -9.05
N GLN A 460 6.57 -12.45 -7.75
CA GLN A 460 7.86 -12.74 -7.13
C GLN A 460 8.57 -13.96 -7.75
N ILE A 461 7.83 -14.96 -8.25
CA ILE A 461 8.42 -16.09 -8.99
C ILE A 461 9.17 -15.58 -10.23
N VAL A 462 8.53 -14.68 -10.99
CA VAL A 462 9.12 -14.08 -12.20
C VAL A 462 10.30 -13.19 -11.83
N VAL A 463 10.17 -12.39 -10.76
CA VAL A 463 11.26 -11.54 -10.25
C VAL A 463 12.48 -12.38 -9.88
N ASN A 464 12.32 -13.44 -9.09
CA ASN A 464 13.43 -14.29 -8.65
C ASN A 464 14.13 -14.97 -9.83
N ALA A 465 13.36 -15.47 -10.79
CA ALA A 465 13.92 -16.08 -12.00
C ALA A 465 14.67 -15.04 -12.87
N ALA A 466 14.09 -13.85 -13.07
CA ALA A 466 14.71 -12.78 -13.83
C ALA A 466 15.99 -12.24 -13.15
N SER A 467 16.01 -12.11 -11.83
CA SER A 467 17.20 -11.70 -11.09
C SER A 467 18.37 -12.70 -11.22
N SER A 468 18.06 -13.98 -11.43
CA SER A 468 19.06 -15.06 -11.48
C SER A 468 19.67 -15.28 -12.87
N ASP A 469 19.03 -14.83 -13.94
CA ASP A 469 19.47 -15.05 -15.32
C ASP A 469 19.38 -13.78 -16.16
N ALA A 470 20.51 -13.31 -16.70
CA ALA A 470 20.59 -12.04 -17.42
C ALA A 470 19.77 -12.03 -18.73
N LYS A 471 19.66 -13.16 -19.43
CA LYS A 471 18.85 -13.25 -20.65
C LYS A 471 17.37 -13.07 -20.32
N THR A 472 16.88 -13.81 -19.33
CA THR A 472 15.51 -13.68 -18.81
C THR A 472 15.26 -12.26 -18.30
N ALA A 473 16.22 -11.65 -17.59
CA ALA A 473 16.12 -10.27 -17.11
C ALA A 473 15.88 -9.27 -18.25
N GLN A 474 16.65 -9.38 -19.33
CA GLN A 474 16.54 -8.48 -20.48
C GLN A 474 15.21 -8.66 -21.22
N GLU A 475 14.75 -9.90 -21.42
CA GLU A 475 13.47 -10.19 -22.09
C GLU A 475 12.28 -9.69 -21.25
N ILE A 476 12.32 -9.89 -19.93
CA ILE A 476 11.31 -9.36 -19.00
C ILE A 476 11.33 -7.84 -18.95
N LEU A 477 12.51 -7.20 -18.93
CA LEU A 477 12.62 -5.75 -18.95
C LEU A 477 11.97 -5.15 -20.20
N ASN A 478 12.13 -5.78 -21.37
CA ASN A 478 11.48 -5.33 -22.60
C ASN A 478 9.95 -5.34 -22.47
N GLU A 479 9.38 -6.38 -21.87
CA GLU A 479 7.94 -6.45 -21.60
C GLU A 479 7.50 -5.41 -20.56
N ILE A 480 8.25 -5.23 -19.46
CA ILE A 480 8.01 -4.18 -18.46
C ILE A 480 8.01 -2.80 -19.12
N HIS A 481 8.96 -2.55 -20.02
CA HIS A 481 9.09 -1.28 -20.72
C HIS A 481 7.88 -1.00 -21.61
N ASN A 482 7.43 -2.00 -22.37
CA ASN A 482 6.21 -1.92 -23.18
C ASN A 482 4.97 -1.62 -22.33
N ILE A 483 4.84 -2.30 -21.18
CA ILE A 483 3.72 -2.10 -20.25
C ILE A 483 3.75 -0.69 -19.64
N ALA A 484 4.92 -0.26 -19.16
CA ALA A 484 5.11 1.06 -18.56
C ALA A 484 4.79 2.18 -19.57
N HIS A 485 5.17 2.02 -20.84
CA HIS A 485 4.80 2.92 -21.93
C HIS A 485 3.30 2.99 -22.13
N VAL A 486 2.64 1.86 -22.34
CA VAL A 486 1.19 1.81 -22.60
C VAL A 486 0.40 2.47 -21.48
N ILE A 487 0.74 2.16 -20.22
CA ILE A 487 0.04 2.73 -19.05
C ILE A 487 0.37 4.22 -18.90
N TYR A 488 1.60 4.65 -19.20
CA TYR A 488 1.93 6.07 -19.15
C TYR A 488 1.15 6.86 -20.23
N ASP A 489 1.16 6.39 -21.47
CA ASP A 489 0.57 7.08 -22.63
C ASP A 489 -0.96 7.19 -22.52
N ILE A 490 -1.63 6.14 -22.03
CA ILE A 490 -3.08 6.21 -21.79
C ILE A 490 -3.40 7.25 -20.71
N ASN A 491 -2.61 7.31 -19.63
CA ASN A 491 -2.81 8.28 -18.56
C ASN A 491 -2.48 9.70 -19.02
N VAL A 492 -1.48 9.90 -19.89
CA VAL A 492 -1.17 11.19 -20.52
C VAL A 492 -2.34 11.67 -21.37
N THR A 493 -2.90 10.80 -22.19
CA THR A 493 -4.04 11.11 -23.07
C THR A 493 -5.27 11.52 -22.25
N GLN A 494 -5.54 10.82 -21.15
CA GLN A 494 -6.62 11.18 -20.23
C GLN A 494 -6.31 12.46 -19.43
N CYS A 495 -5.05 12.75 -19.10
CA CYS A 495 -4.67 14.01 -18.45
C CYS A 495 -4.79 15.22 -19.37
N ALA A 496 -4.52 15.05 -20.66
CA ALA A 496 -4.67 16.12 -21.65
C ALA A 496 -6.13 16.59 -21.76
N THR A 497 -7.09 15.67 -21.59
CA THR A 497 -8.53 15.98 -21.56
C THR A 497 -9.02 16.42 -20.17
N LEU A 498 -8.38 15.92 -19.09
CA LEU A 498 -8.83 16.09 -17.71
C LEU A 498 -7.71 16.63 -16.80
N ILE A 499 -7.83 17.90 -16.38
CA ILE A 499 -6.78 18.63 -15.62
C ILE A 499 -6.43 18.02 -14.24
N SER A 500 -7.29 17.16 -13.67
CA SER A 500 -7.15 16.66 -12.30
C SER A 500 -7.09 15.13 -12.24
N PRO A 501 -6.20 14.53 -11.42
CA PRO A 501 -6.13 13.07 -11.25
C PRO A 501 -7.45 12.47 -10.73
N LYS A 502 -8.29 13.27 -10.07
CA LYS A 502 -9.63 12.86 -9.59
C LYS A 502 -10.66 12.69 -10.70
N LYS A 503 -10.43 13.32 -11.85
CA LYS A 503 -11.35 13.27 -12.99
C LYS A 503 -11.10 12.05 -13.88
N ILE A 504 -9.90 11.46 -13.82
CA ILE A 504 -9.59 10.22 -14.54
C ILE A 504 -10.49 9.09 -14.02
N PRO A 505 -11.02 8.22 -14.90
CA PRO A 505 -11.85 7.11 -14.49
C PRO A 505 -11.22 6.27 -13.38
N GLU A 506 -12.00 6.04 -12.32
CA GLU A 506 -11.54 5.32 -11.14
C GLU A 506 -10.97 3.92 -11.44
N PRO A 507 -11.56 3.10 -12.34
CA PRO A 507 -10.99 1.80 -12.71
C PRO A 507 -9.57 1.92 -13.28
N LEU A 508 -9.35 2.86 -14.20
CA LEU A 508 -8.03 3.10 -14.80
C LEU A 508 -7.01 3.53 -13.75
N ARG A 509 -7.41 4.41 -12.82
CA ARG A 509 -6.55 4.87 -11.73
C ARG A 509 -6.14 3.71 -10.81
N ARG A 510 -7.10 2.91 -10.33
CA ARG A 510 -6.85 1.78 -9.41
C ARG A 510 -5.95 0.74 -10.08
N LEU A 511 -6.22 0.41 -11.34
CA LEU A 511 -5.43 -0.52 -12.13
C LEU A 511 -4.00 -0.01 -12.35
N SER A 512 -3.84 1.24 -12.82
CA SER A 512 -2.52 1.85 -13.05
C SER A 512 -1.65 1.86 -11.79
N VAL A 513 -2.22 2.26 -10.65
CA VAL A 513 -1.52 2.27 -9.36
C VAL A 513 -1.11 0.87 -8.92
N SER A 514 -1.97 -0.12 -9.15
CA SER A 514 -1.73 -1.49 -8.72
C SER A 514 -0.67 -2.18 -9.58
N ILE A 515 -0.71 -1.98 -10.91
CA ILE A 515 0.31 -2.46 -11.83
C ILE A 515 1.68 -1.87 -11.47
N VAL A 516 1.74 -0.55 -11.21
CA VAL A 516 2.97 0.10 -10.77
C VAL A 516 3.52 -0.54 -9.48
N GLY A 517 2.65 -0.84 -8.52
CA GLY A 517 3.05 -1.50 -7.28
C GLY A 517 3.67 -2.88 -7.51
N LEU A 518 3.12 -3.67 -8.44
CA LEU A 518 3.62 -5.01 -8.77
C LEU A 518 4.90 -4.98 -9.62
N LEU A 519 4.95 -4.13 -10.65
CA LEU A 519 6.14 -3.98 -11.49
C LEU A 519 7.34 -3.41 -10.74
N PHE A 520 7.11 -2.60 -9.70
CA PHE A 520 8.20 -2.10 -8.89
C PHE A 520 8.93 -3.20 -8.10
N ASN A 521 8.35 -4.39 -7.91
CA ASN A 521 9.05 -5.50 -7.25
C ASN A 521 10.33 -5.93 -8.01
N PHE A 522 10.37 -5.78 -9.33
CA PHE A 522 11.57 -6.07 -10.14
C PHE A 522 12.71 -5.10 -9.80
N PHE A 523 12.41 -3.80 -9.71
CA PHE A 523 13.40 -2.77 -9.41
C PHE A 523 13.80 -2.70 -7.93
N GLN A 524 13.27 -3.58 -7.07
CA GLN A 524 13.73 -3.73 -5.68
C GLN A 524 14.91 -4.70 -5.56
N GLN A 525 15.18 -5.51 -6.59
CA GLN A 525 16.29 -6.46 -6.59
C GLN A 525 17.48 -5.84 -7.31
N ASP A 526 18.60 -5.69 -6.61
CA ASP A 526 19.81 -5.09 -7.17
C ASP A 526 20.38 -5.96 -8.31
N GLU A 527 20.23 -7.28 -8.22
CA GLU A 527 20.65 -8.24 -9.24
C GLU A 527 19.85 -8.09 -10.54
N PHE A 528 18.57 -7.74 -10.47
CA PHE A 528 17.78 -7.47 -11.67
C PHE A 528 18.28 -6.19 -12.36
N ILE A 529 18.59 -5.15 -11.58
CA ILE A 529 19.09 -3.88 -12.11
C ILE A 529 20.45 -4.06 -12.77
N SER A 530 21.37 -4.82 -12.16
CA SER A 530 22.71 -5.04 -12.71
C SER A 530 22.73 -5.89 -13.98
N ASN A 531 21.73 -6.77 -14.15
CA ASN A 531 21.63 -7.68 -15.29
C ASN A 531 20.86 -7.10 -16.50
N THR A 532 20.38 -5.86 -16.42
CA THR A 532 19.47 -5.27 -17.41
C THR A 532 20.04 -4.01 -18.09
N ASN A 533 19.49 -3.66 -19.25
CA ASN A 533 19.82 -2.39 -19.92
C ASN A 533 19.41 -1.18 -19.05
N HIS A 534 20.40 -0.47 -18.52
CA HIS A 534 20.19 0.65 -17.59
C HIS A 534 19.33 1.78 -18.18
N ARG A 535 19.47 2.08 -19.49
CA ARG A 535 18.67 3.11 -20.17
C ARG A 535 17.19 2.75 -20.17
N MET A 536 16.85 1.53 -20.60
CA MET A 536 15.47 1.05 -20.59
C MET A 536 14.92 0.91 -19.17
N ALA A 537 15.72 0.42 -18.23
CA ALA A 537 15.35 0.31 -16.83
C ALA A 537 15.00 1.68 -16.23
N LEU A 538 15.80 2.71 -16.52
CA LEU A 538 15.56 4.06 -16.05
C LEU A 538 14.27 4.64 -16.64
N GLU A 539 14.06 4.53 -17.96
CA GLU A 539 12.83 5.02 -18.61
C GLU A 539 11.56 4.32 -18.12
N SER A 540 11.65 3.01 -17.85
CA SER A 540 10.54 2.24 -17.29
C SER A 540 10.22 2.72 -15.87
N LEU A 541 11.23 2.78 -15.00
CA LEU A 541 11.03 3.16 -13.60
C LEU A 541 10.56 4.61 -13.44
N THR A 542 11.03 5.55 -14.28
CA THR A 542 10.58 6.94 -14.23
C THR A 542 9.11 7.10 -14.61
N LYS A 543 8.62 6.34 -15.61
CA LYS A 543 7.19 6.30 -15.97
C LYS A 543 6.34 5.71 -14.84
N LEU A 544 6.79 4.62 -14.23
CA LEU A 544 6.11 4.02 -13.07
C LEU A 544 6.06 5.02 -11.89
N TYR A 545 7.18 5.71 -11.63
CA TYR A 545 7.25 6.75 -10.60
C TYR A 545 6.28 7.90 -10.89
N ALA A 546 6.22 8.36 -12.14
CA ALA A 546 5.34 9.46 -12.56
C ALA A 546 3.87 9.13 -12.31
N ILE A 547 3.43 7.92 -12.69
CA ILE A 547 2.06 7.45 -12.44
C ILE A 547 1.79 7.37 -10.93
N ARG A 548 2.72 6.80 -10.16
CA ARG A 548 2.52 6.61 -8.72
C ARG A 548 2.37 7.94 -7.99
N THR A 549 3.26 8.89 -8.27
CA THR A 549 3.27 10.21 -7.64
C THR A 549 2.06 11.06 -8.07
N PHE A 550 1.67 10.97 -9.34
CA PHE A 550 0.50 11.69 -9.87
C PHE A 550 -0.80 11.31 -9.14
N PHE A 551 -1.00 10.03 -8.83
CA PHE A 551 -2.22 9.56 -8.17
C PHE A 551 -2.22 9.64 -6.62
N VAL A 552 -1.14 10.10 -5.98
CA VAL A 552 -1.07 10.23 -4.50
C VAL A 552 -2.21 11.08 -3.94
N THR A 553 -2.62 12.11 -4.67
CA THR A 553 -3.64 13.10 -4.22
C THR A 553 -5.04 12.80 -4.73
N ALA A 554 -5.23 11.66 -5.42
CA ALA A 554 -6.45 11.35 -6.12
C ALA A 554 -7.56 10.81 -5.20
N ASP A 555 -7.21 10.04 -4.16
CA ASP A 555 -8.20 9.49 -3.22
C ASP A 555 -8.38 10.36 -1.98
N ALA A 556 -9.62 10.78 -1.72
CA ALA A 556 -9.96 11.64 -0.59
C ALA A 556 -10.08 10.88 0.74
N ASN A 557 -10.22 9.55 0.69
CA ASN A 557 -10.49 8.69 1.85
C ASN A 557 -9.27 7.84 2.27
N ILE A 558 -8.05 8.24 1.89
CA ILE A 558 -6.83 7.51 2.25
C ILE A 558 -6.58 7.63 3.76
N THR A 559 -6.43 6.51 4.45
CA THR A 559 -6.05 6.51 5.87
C THR A 559 -4.62 7.04 6.06
N VAL A 560 -4.29 7.61 7.22
CA VAL A 560 -2.94 8.13 7.51
C VAL A 560 -1.86 7.05 7.28
N GLU A 561 -2.15 5.80 7.65
CA GLU A 561 -1.23 4.67 7.46
C GLU A 561 -1.04 4.27 5.99
N GLU A 562 -2.11 4.28 5.19
CA GLU A 562 -2.00 4.06 3.75
C GLU A 562 -1.18 5.17 3.08
N ASN A 563 -1.38 6.43 3.48
CA ASN A 563 -0.59 7.54 2.95
C ASN A 563 0.89 7.38 3.31
N LYS A 564 1.21 7.01 4.56
CA LYS A 564 2.59 6.69 4.97
C LYS A 564 3.19 5.55 4.12
N ARG A 565 2.43 4.48 3.85
CA ARG A 565 2.89 3.37 2.98
C ARG A 565 3.14 3.83 1.54
N ILE A 566 2.28 4.69 0.99
CA ILE A 566 2.43 5.26 -0.35
C ILE A 566 3.72 6.10 -0.41
N LEU A 567 3.95 6.99 0.56
CA LEU A 567 5.15 7.82 0.62
C LEU A 567 6.43 7.01 0.81
N ARG A 568 6.41 5.94 1.63
CA ARG A 568 7.53 4.99 1.75
C ARG A 568 7.84 4.31 0.43
N LEU A 569 6.81 3.89 -0.32
CA LEU A 569 7.01 3.30 -1.64
C LEU A 569 7.66 4.29 -2.61
N ILE A 570 7.17 5.53 -2.67
CA ILE A 570 7.76 6.60 -3.51
C ILE A 570 9.22 6.83 -3.13
N SER A 571 9.55 6.88 -1.85
CA SER A 571 10.93 7.00 -1.39
C SER A 571 11.81 5.83 -1.83
N LYS A 572 11.31 4.58 -1.77
CA LYS A 572 12.03 3.41 -2.30
C LYS A 572 12.25 3.51 -3.82
N MET A 573 11.25 3.97 -4.58
CA MET A 573 11.39 4.20 -6.02
C MET A 573 12.46 5.25 -6.32
N GLN A 574 12.54 6.33 -5.53
CA GLN A 574 13.60 7.35 -5.67
C GLN A 574 14.99 6.76 -5.44
N MET A 575 15.15 5.90 -4.43
CA MET A 575 16.43 5.22 -4.18
C MET A 575 16.81 4.31 -5.34
N SER A 576 15.84 3.60 -5.93
CA SER A 576 16.07 2.71 -7.07
C SER A 576 16.43 3.49 -8.35
N LEU A 577 15.82 4.67 -8.57
CA LEU A 577 16.19 5.57 -9.67
C LEU A 577 17.67 5.97 -9.60
N VAL A 578 18.14 6.32 -8.39
CA VAL A 578 19.54 6.68 -8.14
C VAL A 578 20.47 5.46 -8.24
N ALA A 579 20.01 4.27 -7.86
CA ALA A 579 20.78 3.03 -7.99
C ALA A 579 21.04 2.68 -9.47
N ILE A 580 20.05 2.85 -10.34
CA ILE A 580 20.21 2.65 -11.79
C ILE A 580 21.22 3.66 -12.36
N THR A 581 21.11 4.96 -12.05
CA THR A 581 22.05 5.95 -12.60
C THR A 581 23.48 5.80 -12.08
N LYS A 582 23.66 5.23 -10.88
CA LYS A 582 25.00 4.90 -10.34
C LYS A 582 25.70 3.76 -11.08
N THR A 583 24.96 2.86 -11.72
CA THR A 583 25.51 1.73 -12.47
C THR A 583 25.74 2.05 -13.95
N MET A 584 25.21 3.18 -14.43
CA MET A 584 25.44 3.68 -15.79
C MET A 584 26.87 4.17 -16.00
N THR A 585 27.39 3.93 -17.19
CA THR A 585 28.65 4.50 -17.68
C THR A 585 28.49 5.99 -18.00
N ALA A 586 29.61 6.72 -18.05
CA ALA A 586 29.60 8.14 -18.42
C ALA A 586 28.99 8.39 -19.81
N SER A 587 29.24 7.50 -20.79
CA SER A 587 28.65 7.62 -22.13
C SER A 587 27.13 7.48 -22.09
N GLU A 588 26.61 6.50 -21.35
CA GLU A 588 25.17 6.30 -21.18
C GLU A 588 24.51 7.50 -20.48
N ILE A 589 25.16 8.08 -19.46
CA ILE A 589 24.66 9.27 -18.77
C ILE A 589 24.54 10.47 -19.72
N ASN A 590 25.59 10.77 -20.48
CA ASN A 590 25.60 11.93 -21.38
C ASN A 590 24.60 11.76 -22.54
N THR A 591 24.52 10.56 -23.13
CA THR A 591 23.55 10.25 -24.18
C THR A 591 22.11 10.32 -23.67
N PHE A 592 21.83 9.72 -22.51
CA PHE A 592 20.49 9.78 -21.90
C PHE A 592 20.04 11.21 -21.60
N PHE A 593 20.95 12.03 -21.07
CA PHE A 593 20.65 13.42 -20.77
C PHE A 593 20.25 14.19 -22.04
N ASN A 594 21.00 14.02 -23.12
CA ASN A 594 20.76 14.71 -24.38
C ASN A 594 19.52 14.20 -25.12
N ASP A 595 19.31 12.87 -25.16
CA ASP A 595 18.23 12.26 -25.93
C ASP A 595 16.88 12.34 -25.22
N VAL A 596 16.87 12.29 -23.88
CA VAL A 596 15.64 12.09 -23.09
C VAL A 596 15.34 13.29 -22.20
N ILE A 597 16.30 13.71 -21.35
CA ILE A 597 16.04 14.73 -20.33
C ILE A 597 15.90 16.12 -20.97
N LEU A 598 16.78 16.49 -21.90
CA LEU A 598 16.73 17.81 -22.55
C LEU A 598 15.44 18.04 -23.35
N PRO A 599 14.97 17.11 -24.22
CA PRO A 599 13.71 17.28 -24.91
C PRO A 599 12.52 17.36 -23.94
N SER A 600 12.48 16.47 -22.94
CA SER A 600 11.38 16.38 -21.97
C SER A 600 11.27 17.62 -21.06
N SER A 601 12.40 18.27 -20.78
CA SER A 601 12.47 19.51 -19.98
C SER A 601 12.50 20.79 -20.82
N SER A 602 12.15 20.69 -22.11
CA SER A 602 12.06 21.85 -22.99
C SER A 602 10.94 22.80 -22.54
N GLU A 603 11.09 24.08 -22.88
CA GLU A 603 10.10 25.09 -22.52
C GLU A 603 8.73 24.82 -23.16
N LYS A 604 8.72 24.24 -24.37
CA LYS A 604 7.49 23.85 -25.07
C LYS A 604 6.72 22.80 -24.27
N GLU A 605 7.38 21.72 -23.87
CA GLU A 605 6.76 20.63 -23.10
C GLU A 605 6.27 21.09 -21.73
N LEU A 606 7.08 21.88 -21.02
CA LEU A 606 6.71 22.35 -19.68
C LEU A 606 5.53 23.34 -19.70
N LYS A 607 5.26 24.01 -20.82
CA LYS A 607 4.10 24.91 -21.00
C LYS A 607 2.77 24.17 -21.15
N VAL A 608 2.76 22.88 -21.50
CA VAL A 608 1.53 22.08 -21.74
C VAL A 608 0.70 21.84 -20.46
N LYS A 609 1.20 22.23 -19.27
CA LYS A 609 0.50 22.12 -17.97
C LYS A 609 0.08 20.70 -17.59
N ASN A 610 0.78 19.69 -18.10
CA ASN A 610 0.53 18.29 -17.77
C ASN A 610 1.25 17.88 -16.48
N ARG A 611 0.50 17.67 -15.39
CA ARG A 611 1.04 17.27 -14.08
C ARG A 611 1.69 15.88 -14.09
N LEU A 612 1.23 14.96 -14.94
CA LEU A 612 1.85 13.65 -15.08
C LEU A 612 3.23 13.78 -15.76
N HIS A 613 3.34 14.63 -16.77
CA HIS A 613 4.63 14.96 -17.40
C HIS A 613 5.59 15.62 -16.40
N TYR A 614 5.11 16.52 -15.54
CA TYR A 614 5.93 17.11 -14.48
C TYR A 614 6.47 16.06 -13.51
N ALA A 615 5.69 15.04 -13.19
CA ALA A 615 6.13 13.92 -12.36
C ALA A 615 7.17 13.03 -13.07
N LEU A 616 7.07 12.89 -14.40
CA LEU A 616 8.09 12.21 -15.22
C LEU A 616 9.41 12.97 -15.20
N VAL A 617 9.37 14.28 -15.45
CA VAL A 617 10.58 15.13 -15.40
C VAL A 617 11.16 15.17 -13.98
N GLU A 618 10.30 15.20 -12.94
CA GLU A 618 10.75 15.07 -11.56
C GLU A 618 11.55 13.78 -11.34
N ALA A 619 11.07 12.65 -11.86
CA ALA A 619 11.76 11.36 -11.73
C ALA A 619 13.15 11.40 -12.39
N TYR A 620 13.24 11.95 -13.61
CA TYR A 620 14.53 12.10 -14.31
C TYR A 620 15.51 12.98 -13.53
N LEU A 621 15.05 14.14 -13.04
CA LEU A 621 15.90 15.04 -12.27
C LEU A 621 16.36 14.40 -10.96
N ARG A 622 15.48 13.66 -10.26
CA ARG A 622 15.87 12.91 -9.05
C ARG A 622 16.91 11.84 -9.33
N ALA A 623 16.77 11.11 -10.45
CA ALA A 623 17.75 10.10 -10.85
C ALA A 623 19.14 10.73 -11.12
N PHE A 624 19.16 11.95 -11.65
CA PHE A 624 20.39 12.70 -11.97
C PHE A 624 20.87 13.63 -10.84
N ALA A 625 20.13 13.76 -9.75
CA ALA A 625 20.44 14.63 -8.61
C ALA A 625 21.47 14.01 -7.63
N PHE A 626 22.50 13.36 -8.17
CA PHE A 626 23.59 12.75 -7.41
C PHE A 626 24.95 13.21 -7.92
N SER A 627 25.90 13.42 -7.00
CA SER A 627 27.23 13.99 -7.30
C SER A 627 28.04 13.15 -8.30
N GLY A 628 27.90 11.82 -8.30
CA GLY A 628 28.58 10.95 -9.26
C GLY A 628 28.13 11.15 -10.71
N VAL A 629 26.84 11.43 -10.92
CA VAL A 629 26.30 11.75 -12.25
C VAL A 629 26.87 13.08 -12.74
N ALA A 630 26.83 14.11 -11.88
CA ALA A 630 27.41 15.40 -12.20
C ALA A 630 28.93 15.33 -12.47
N LEU A 631 29.65 14.39 -11.84
CA LEU A 631 31.06 14.13 -12.12
C LEU A 631 31.30 13.45 -13.47
N ALA A 632 30.45 12.48 -13.84
CA ALA A 632 30.56 11.71 -15.07
C ALA A 632 30.16 12.50 -16.35
N MET A 633 29.51 13.65 -16.20
CA MET A 633 29.04 14.45 -17.33
C MET A 633 30.09 15.37 -17.94
N ASP A 634 30.01 15.55 -19.25
CA ASP A 634 30.91 16.43 -19.99
C ASP A 634 30.74 17.89 -19.57
N GLU A 635 31.86 18.60 -19.39
CA GLU A 635 31.87 20.01 -18.96
C GLU A 635 31.04 20.91 -19.90
N SER A 636 31.11 20.66 -21.20
CA SER A 636 30.36 21.41 -22.22
C SER A 636 28.85 21.26 -22.05
N ILE A 637 28.37 20.05 -21.75
CA ILE A 637 26.94 19.77 -21.55
C ILE A 637 26.46 20.42 -20.26
N VAL A 638 27.24 20.29 -19.17
CA VAL A 638 26.89 20.89 -17.87
C VAL A 638 26.81 22.42 -17.99
N LEU A 639 27.79 23.06 -18.64
CA LEU A 639 27.79 24.51 -18.80
C LEU A 639 26.66 25.03 -19.71
N ARG A 640 26.32 24.33 -20.79
CA ARG A 640 25.25 24.75 -21.72
C ARG A 640 23.85 24.53 -21.15
N HIS A 641 23.62 23.38 -20.52
CA HIS A 641 22.26 22.89 -20.33
C HIS A 641 21.85 22.70 -18.87
N TRP A 642 22.79 22.46 -17.94
CA TRP A 642 22.45 22.12 -16.55
C TRP A 642 21.59 23.20 -15.89
N VAL A 643 22.06 24.45 -15.95
CA VAL A 643 21.35 25.61 -15.37
C VAL A 643 20.01 25.83 -16.04
N SER A 644 19.96 25.80 -17.38
CA SER A 644 18.73 26.12 -18.11
C SER A 644 17.63 25.09 -17.81
N THR A 645 17.97 23.80 -17.73
CA THR A 645 17.05 22.74 -17.32
C THR A 645 16.55 22.93 -15.89
N SER A 646 17.45 23.19 -14.93
CA SER A 646 17.08 23.42 -13.53
C SER A 646 16.15 24.62 -13.37
N LEU A 647 16.47 25.75 -14.01
CA LEU A 647 15.69 26.99 -13.91
C LEU A 647 14.26 26.81 -14.39
N ARG A 648 14.08 26.19 -15.57
CA ARG A 648 12.75 25.92 -16.14
C ARG A 648 11.87 25.10 -15.19
N CYS A 649 12.48 24.13 -14.52
CA CYS A 649 11.78 23.25 -13.59
C CYS A 649 11.51 23.90 -12.23
N MET A 650 12.46 24.67 -11.68
CA MET A 650 12.27 25.44 -10.42
C MET A 650 11.19 26.52 -10.53
N GLN A 651 11.07 27.16 -11.69
CA GLN A 651 10.07 28.20 -11.95
C GLN A 651 8.66 27.66 -12.19
N ASN A 652 8.50 26.33 -12.27
CA ASN A 652 7.21 25.72 -12.49
C ASN A 652 6.30 25.85 -11.26
N LYS A 653 5.27 26.70 -11.36
CA LYS A 653 4.33 26.98 -10.27
C LYS A 653 3.34 25.84 -9.98
N LEU A 654 3.26 24.82 -10.84
CA LEU A 654 2.23 23.77 -10.79
C LEU A 654 2.69 22.51 -10.03
N SER A 655 4.00 22.31 -9.83
CA SER A 655 4.55 21.18 -9.09
C SER A 655 5.68 21.61 -8.15
N ALA A 656 5.40 21.61 -6.85
CA ALA A 656 6.41 21.87 -5.84
C ALA A 656 7.48 20.76 -5.79
N ALA A 657 7.09 19.52 -6.03
CA ALA A 657 7.99 18.37 -6.02
C ALA A 657 9.02 18.42 -7.17
N LEU A 658 8.58 18.85 -8.36
CA LEU A 658 9.48 19.13 -9.50
C LEU A 658 10.48 20.24 -9.16
N GLY A 659 10.01 21.32 -8.54
CA GLY A 659 10.90 22.42 -8.14
C GLY A 659 11.97 21.98 -7.14
N ILE A 660 11.63 21.12 -6.18
CA ILE A 660 12.59 20.56 -5.23
C ILE A 660 13.60 19.66 -5.95
N ALA A 661 13.12 18.75 -6.82
CA ALA A 661 13.99 17.87 -7.59
C ALA A 661 14.96 18.66 -8.51
N ALA A 662 14.50 19.77 -9.07
CA ALA A 662 15.32 20.66 -9.87
C ALA A 662 16.39 21.39 -9.06
N LEU A 663 16.09 21.75 -7.81
CA LEU A 663 17.09 22.31 -6.90
C LEU A 663 18.11 21.24 -6.48
N ASP A 664 17.69 20.01 -6.19
CA ASP A 664 18.59 18.90 -5.90
C ASP A 664 19.51 18.60 -7.09
N PHE A 665 18.95 18.54 -8.30
CA PHE A 665 19.71 18.39 -9.55
C PHE A 665 20.68 19.55 -9.78
N PHE A 666 20.26 20.80 -9.56
CA PHE A 666 21.16 21.94 -9.66
C PHE A 666 22.30 21.87 -8.64
N THR A 667 21.99 21.47 -7.41
CA THR A 667 22.99 21.40 -6.33
C THR A 667 24.00 20.26 -6.49
N ALA A 668 23.65 19.20 -7.21
CA ALA A 668 24.52 18.05 -7.46
C ALA A 668 25.87 18.43 -8.09
N VAL A 669 25.93 19.50 -8.91
CA VAL A 669 27.20 19.99 -9.48
C VAL A 669 28.13 20.54 -8.42
N PHE A 670 27.62 21.28 -7.43
CA PHE A 670 28.45 21.70 -6.29
C PHE A 670 28.93 20.49 -5.50
N LEU A 671 28.03 19.56 -5.18
CA LEU A 671 28.35 18.35 -4.41
C LEU A 671 29.35 17.41 -5.10
N SER A 672 29.49 17.50 -6.42
CA SER A 672 30.53 16.80 -7.19
C SER A 672 31.95 17.36 -7.01
N LYS A 673 32.10 18.52 -6.35
CA LYS A 673 33.38 19.20 -6.07
C LYS A 673 34.19 19.50 -7.33
N ARG A 674 33.52 19.63 -8.48
CA ARG A 674 34.16 19.95 -9.75
C ARG A 674 34.72 21.36 -9.72
N ALA A 675 35.87 21.55 -10.37
CA ALA A 675 36.52 22.85 -10.49
C ALA A 675 35.62 23.92 -11.11
N ILE A 676 34.69 23.54 -12.00
CA ILE A 676 33.73 24.45 -12.65
C ILE A 676 32.55 24.87 -11.76
N ALA A 677 32.34 24.25 -10.59
CA ALA A 677 31.20 24.53 -9.72
C ALA A 677 31.05 26.01 -9.32
N PRO A 678 32.11 26.78 -9.02
CA PRO A 678 32.02 28.20 -8.70
C PRO A 678 31.32 29.06 -9.76
N LEU A 679 31.38 28.66 -11.05
CA LEU A 679 30.76 29.38 -12.16
C LEU A 679 29.22 29.44 -12.05
N PHE A 680 28.62 28.53 -11.29
CA PHE A 680 27.15 28.44 -11.12
C PHE A 680 26.63 29.26 -9.92
N VAL A 681 27.52 29.72 -9.03
CA VAL A 681 27.13 30.42 -7.79
C VAL A 681 26.37 31.73 -8.05
N PRO A 682 26.74 32.58 -9.02
CA PRO A 682 25.98 33.79 -9.31
C PRO A 682 24.52 33.49 -9.66
N THR A 683 24.25 32.44 -10.44
CA THR A 683 22.89 32.02 -10.75
C THR A 683 22.18 31.43 -9.53
N TYR A 684 22.87 30.62 -8.74
CA TYR A 684 22.34 30.05 -7.50
C TYR A 684 21.85 31.14 -6.52
N VAL A 685 22.66 32.18 -6.33
CA VAL A 685 22.31 33.34 -5.51
C VAL A 685 21.15 34.13 -6.12
N ALA A 686 21.20 34.44 -7.42
CA ALA A 686 20.16 35.24 -8.08
C ALA A 686 18.76 34.59 -8.05
N VAL A 687 18.71 33.24 -8.02
CA VAL A 687 17.46 32.47 -8.01
C VAL A 687 16.93 32.25 -6.59
N LEU A 688 17.81 31.89 -5.66
CA LEU A 688 17.41 31.46 -4.32
C LEU A 688 17.47 32.57 -3.27
N ILE A 689 18.25 33.62 -3.51
CA ILE A 689 18.46 34.73 -2.56
C ILE A 689 18.31 36.08 -3.30
N PRO A 690 17.16 36.38 -3.93
CA PRO A 690 16.97 37.63 -4.66
C PRO A 690 16.89 38.83 -3.71
N ILE A 691 17.80 39.79 -3.86
CA ILE A 691 17.88 41.00 -3.01
C ILE A 691 17.01 42.14 -3.56
N SER A 692 16.78 42.19 -4.87
CA SER A 692 15.98 43.23 -5.54
C SER A 692 14.51 42.83 -5.74
N SER A 693 13.59 43.80 -5.65
CA SER A 693 12.15 43.60 -5.93
C SER A 693 11.87 43.22 -7.39
N SER A 694 12.71 43.66 -8.33
CA SER A 694 12.69 43.31 -9.76
C SER A 694 13.82 42.34 -10.14
N SER A 695 14.01 41.26 -9.37
CA SER A 695 15.03 40.27 -9.71
C SER A 695 14.73 39.59 -11.06
N ARG A 696 15.79 39.21 -11.80
CA ARG A 696 15.71 38.52 -13.10
C ARG A 696 14.80 37.28 -13.08
N TYR A 697 14.65 36.62 -11.94
CA TYR A 697 13.93 35.36 -11.78
C TYR A 697 12.70 35.44 -10.85
N GLY A 698 12.46 36.59 -10.21
CA GLY A 698 11.42 36.77 -9.19
C GLY A 698 11.77 36.16 -7.82
N GLU A 699 10.84 36.25 -6.87
CA GLU A 699 10.99 35.68 -5.52
C GLU A 699 10.64 34.17 -5.52
N PRO A 700 11.49 33.29 -4.98
CA PRO A 700 11.23 31.84 -4.96
C PRO A 700 10.06 31.48 -4.02
N PRO A 701 9.29 30.42 -4.31
CA PRO A 701 8.29 29.89 -3.38
C PRO A 701 8.88 29.47 -2.03
N LEU A 702 8.13 29.66 -0.94
CA LEU A 702 8.60 29.37 0.43
C LEU A 702 9.09 27.93 0.63
N PHE A 703 8.46 26.95 -0.02
CA PHE A 703 8.90 25.55 0.07
C PHE A 703 10.31 25.33 -0.51
N LEU A 704 10.68 26.05 -1.58
CA LEU A 704 12.04 26.00 -2.13
C LEU A 704 13.03 26.68 -1.19
N VAL A 705 12.66 27.81 -0.59
CA VAL A 705 13.52 28.51 0.38
C VAL A 705 13.80 27.63 1.59
N ARG A 706 12.80 26.93 2.11
CA ARG A 706 12.96 25.97 3.22
C ARG A 706 13.86 24.79 2.85
N HIS A 707 13.79 24.32 1.61
CA HIS A 707 14.67 23.26 1.12
C HIS A 707 16.11 23.75 0.94
N PHE A 708 16.29 24.91 0.31
CA PHE A 708 17.56 25.63 0.19
C PHE A 708 18.24 25.82 1.55
N ALA A 709 17.50 26.24 2.58
CA ALA A 709 18.05 26.44 3.92
C ALA A 709 18.65 25.16 4.53
N LYS A 710 18.15 23.98 4.12
CA LYS A 710 18.69 22.67 4.53
C LYS A 710 19.91 22.25 3.72
N THR A 711 19.99 22.65 2.44
CA THR A 711 21.04 22.18 1.52
C THR A 711 22.23 23.14 1.40
N VAL A 712 22.07 24.43 1.69
CA VAL A 712 23.11 25.46 1.50
C VAL A 712 24.43 25.14 2.20
N ARG A 713 24.39 24.53 3.38
CA ARG A 713 25.61 24.14 4.12
C ARG A 713 26.43 23.11 3.34
N SER A 714 25.78 22.14 2.71
CA SER A 714 26.42 21.09 1.93
C SER A 714 27.02 21.67 0.64
N VAL A 715 26.31 22.62 0.02
CA VAL A 715 26.81 23.37 -1.14
C VAL A 715 28.06 24.17 -0.77
N CYS A 716 28.02 24.94 0.32
CA CYS A 716 29.17 25.69 0.80
C CYS A 716 30.34 24.78 1.18
N GLN A 717 30.07 23.61 1.80
CA GLN A 717 31.12 22.63 2.09
C GLN A 717 31.84 22.19 0.83
N ALA A 718 31.08 21.82 -0.20
CA ALA A 718 31.65 21.29 -1.42
C ALA A 718 32.46 22.36 -2.16
N LEU A 719 32.04 23.64 -2.06
CA LEU A 719 32.81 24.78 -2.56
C LEU A 719 34.12 25.00 -1.80
N GLU A 720 34.16 24.83 -0.47
CA GLU A 720 35.42 24.88 0.31
C GLU A 720 36.43 23.83 -0.16
N GLU A 721 35.93 22.69 -0.65
CA GLU A 721 36.73 21.55 -1.09
C GLU A 721 37.07 21.60 -2.60
N CYS A 722 36.61 22.62 -3.34
CA CYS A 722 36.92 22.79 -4.76
C CYS A 722 38.38 23.22 -5.00
N ASN A 723 39.04 22.63 -6.00
CA ASN A 723 40.42 22.97 -6.35
C ASN A 723 40.51 24.25 -7.20
N GLU A 724 40.88 25.37 -6.56
CA GLU A 724 41.05 26.68 -7.20
C GLU A 724 42.10 26.66 -8.33
N GLN A 725 43.24 25.98 -8.14
CA GLN A 725 44.31 25.93 -9.14
C GLN A 725 43.86 25.20 -10.41
N SER A 726 43.04 24.17 -10.28
CA SER A 726 42.48 23.45 -11.42
C SER A 726 41.52 24.33 -12.23
N LEU A 727 40.68 25.13 -11.57
CA LEU A 727 39.80 26.09 -12.24
C LEU A 727 40.61 27.14 -13.01
N GLU A 728 41.66 27.68 -12.38
CA GLU A 728 42.54 28.66 -13.00
C GLU A 728 43.25 28.11 -14.26
N ARG A 729 43.73 26.86 -14.20
CA ARG A 729 44.31 26.18 -15.37
C ARG A 729 43.30 26.01 -16.50
N ILE A 730 42.06 25.64 -16.18
CA ILE A 730 40.97 25.47 -17.17
C ILE A 730 40.63 26.79 -17.85
N LEU A 731 40.59 27.90 -17.11
CA LEU A 731 40.27 29.24 -17.64
C LEU A 731 41.43 29.86 -18.44
N LYS A 732 42.68 29.56 -18.05
CA LYS A 732 43.87 30.07 -18.76
C LYS A 732 44.16 29.27 -20.04
N ASN A 733 43.90 27.97 -20.07
CA ASN A 733 44.22 27.10 -21.21
C ASN A 733 43.37 27.43 -22.47
N PRO A 734 43.99 27.85 -23.60
CA PRO A 734 43.29 28.17 -24.85
C PRO A 734 42.60 26.96 -25.51
N LYS A 735 43.04 25.73 -25.20
CA LYS A 735 42.44 24.49 -25.74
C LYS A 735 41.30 23.95 -24.87
N SER A 736 41.00 24.58 -23.74
CA SER A 736 39.95 24.17 -22.81
C SER A 736 38.56 24.25 -23.46
N SER A 737 37.75 23.19 -23.28
CA SER A 737 36.34 23.13 -23.68
C SER A 737 35.53 24.28 -23.07
N VAL A 738 35.81 24.63 -21.82
CA VAL A 738 35.17 25.73 -21.09
C VAL A 738 35.48 27.08 -21.75
N LYS A 739 36.75 27.31 -22.10
CA LYS A 739 37.17 28.58 -22.72
C LYS A 739 36.61 28.73 -24.13
N LYS A 740 36.61 27.64 -24.91
CA LYS A 740 35.96 27.59 -26.23
C LYS A 740 34.47 27.93 -26.14
N LEU A 741 33.78 27.33 -25.17
CA LEU A 741 32.37 27.61 -24.93
C LEU A 741 32.14 29.08 -24.54
N LEU A 742 32.92 29.62 -23.61
CA LEU A 742 32.82 31.03 -23.21
C LEU A 742 33.08 31.94 -24.42
N SER A 743 34.09 31.65 -25.23
CA SER A 743 34.30 32.42 -26.47
C SER A 743 33.13 32.32 -27.43
N GLU A 744 32.52 31.14 -27.64
CA GLU A 744 31.32 30.97 -28.48
C GLU A 744 30.13 31.79 -27.96
N MET A 745 29.86 31.76 -26.64
CA MET A 745 28.73 32.49 -26.05
C MET A 745 28.88 34.01 -26.13
N TYR A 746 30.13 34.52 -26.10
CA TYR A 746 30.42 35.96 -26.09
C TYR A 746 30.91 36.50 -27.44
N SER A 747 31.21 35.64 -28.42
CA SER A 747 31.68 36.03 -29.76
C SER A 747 30.64 36.74 -30.64
N GLY A 748 29.38 36.82 -30.21
CA GLY A 748 28.29 37.51 -30.92
C GLY A 748 27.89 38.87 -30.33
N SER A 749 28.57 39.35 -29.29
CA SER A 749 28.32 40.67 -28.66
C SER A 749 29.59 41.51 -28.72
N ASP A 750 29.50 42.80 -29.05
CA ASP A 750 30.63 43.79 -29.09
C ASP A 750 31.33 44.02 -27.74
N HIS A 751 31.18 43.10 -26.78
CA HIS A 751 31.76 43.17 -25.46
C HIS A 751 32.89 42.15 -25.31
N ALA A 752 34.05 42.63 -24.84
CA ALA A 752 35.18 41.78 -24.46
C ALA A 752 34.72 40.70 -23.46
N ILE A 753 35.26 39.48 -23.60
CA ILE A 753 34.99 38.38 -22.68
C ILE A 753 35.26 38.86 -21.25
N PRO A 754 34.27 38.84 -20.34
CA PRO A 754 34.47 39.33 -18.99
C PRO A 754 35.54 38.50 -18.27
N SER A 755 36.44 39.16 -17.54
CA SER A 755 37.43 38.46 -16.73
C SER A 755 36.71 37.65 -15.64
N MET A 756 36.98 36.33 -15.63
CA MET A 756 36.44 35.38 -14.65
C MET A 756 37.36 35.21 -13.43
N ASP A 757 38.34 36.11 -13.23
CA ASP A 757 39.30 36.04 -12.12
C ASP A 757 38.64 36.09 -10.72
N ASN A 758 37.39 36.59 -10.67
CA ASN A 758 36.58 36.69 -9.45
C ASN A 758 35.76 35.43 -9.12
N ALA A 759 35.72 34.43 -9.99
CA ALA A 759 34.96 33.19 -9.78
C ALA A 759 35.68 32.16 -8.88
N ARG A 760 36.44 32.64 -7.89
CA ARG A 760 37.18 31.79 -6.95
C ARG A 760 36.22 31.16 -5.93
N PRO A 761 36.48 29.94 -5.44
CA PRO A 761 35.61 29.28 -4.47
C PRO A 761 35.33 30.13 -3.22
N ILE A 762 36.35 30.78 -2.64
CA ILE A 762 36.21 31.64 -1.46
C ILE A 762 35.36 32.87 -1.77
N SER A 763 35.60 33.55 -2.89
CA SER A 763 34.81 34.72 -3.33
C SER A 763 33.33 34.36 -3.51
N CYS A 764 33.05 33.19 -4.09
CA CYS A 764 31.70 32.67 -4.26
C CYS A 764 31.01 32.36 -2.91
N LEU A 765 31.73 31.80 -1.93
CA LEU A 765 31.20 31.60 -0.58
C LEU A 765 30.84 32.91 0.10
N LEU A 766 31.72 33.92 0.02
CA LEU A 766 31.48 35.25 0.59
C LEU A 766 30.30 35.95 -0.07
N LEU A 767 30.08 35.72 -1.38
CA LEU A 767 28.88 36.19 -2.08
C LEU A 767 27.61 35.55 -1.49
N ILE A 768 27.58 34.23 -1.25
CA ILE A 768 26.42 33.55 -0.63
C ILE A 768 26.16 34.13 0.77
N VAL A 769 27.21 34.28 1.60
CA VAL A 769 27.07 34.82 2.97
C VAL A 769 26.54 36.25 2.95
N SER A 770 27.14 37.11 2.13
CA SER A 770 26.75 38.53 2.06
C SER A 770 25.32 38.68 1.55
N THR A 771 24.94 37.92 0.52
CA THR A 771 23.58 37.98 -0.02
C THR A 771 22.53 37.42 0.94
N LEU A 772 22.84 36.39 1.72
CA LEU A 772 21.97 35.90 2.80
C LEU A 772 21.75 36.95 3.88
N PHE A 773 22.82 37.63 4.29
CA PHE A 773 22.76 38.73 5.25
C PHE A 773 21.87 39.87 4.72
N ASP A 774 22.16 40.36 3.52
CA ASP A 774 21.39 41.45 2.89
C ASP A 774 19.91 41.08 2.77
N LYS A 775 19.60 39.85 2.34
CA LYS A 775 18.22 39.35 2.25
C LYS A 775 17.54 39.25 3.60
N ALA A 776 18.23 38.78 4.64
CA ALA A 776 17.69 38.73 6.00
C ALA A 776 17.39 40.14 6.53
N CYS A 777 18.29 41.09 6.34
CA CYS A 777 18.12 42.49 6.72
C CYS A 777 16.94 43.14 5.96
N LEU A 778 16.81 42.90 4.65
CA LEU A 778 15.67 43.37 3.86
C LEU A 778 14.33 42.84 4.36
N LEU A 779 14.28 41.55 4.77
CA LEU A 779 13.09 40.95 5.34
C LEU A 779 12.79 41.43 6.77
N LEU A 780 13.75 42.04 7.47
CA LEU A 780 13.53 42.70 8.76
C LEU A 780 13.18 44.20 8.60
N GLY A 781 13.65 44.86 7.54
CA GLY A 781 13.35 46.27 7.24
C GLY A 781 11.88 46.56 6.92
N TYR A 782 11.44 47.80 7.14
CA TYR A 782 10.16 48.32 6.65
C TYR A 782 10.31 48.74 5.18
N THR A 783 10.30 47.78 4.27
CA THR A 783 10.07 48.07 2.85
C THR A 783 8.66 47.60 2.48
N GLU A 784 7.94 48.42 1.72
CA GLU A 784 6.61 48.13 1.19
C GLU A 784 6.68 46.84 0.35
N ALA A 785 6.33 45.71 0.96
CA ALA A 785 6.37 44.40 0.31
C ALA A 785 4.95 43.84 0.16
N VAL A 786 4.67 43.36 -1.05
CA VAL A 786 3.39 42.84 -1.56
C VAL A 786 2.93 41.52 -0.88
N SER A 787 3.76 40.93 0.00
CA SER A 787 3.50 39.63 0.66
C SER A 787 2.92 39.76 2.06
N SER A 788 2.10 38.80 2.50
CA SER A 788 1.56 38.78 3.86
C SER A 788 2.67 38.80 4.94
N ARG A 789 2.42 39.47 6.06
CA ARG A 789 3.36 39.57 7.21
C ARG A 789 3.91 38.21 7.66
N GLN A 790 3.09 37.17 7.54
CA GLN A 790 3.42 35.81 7.95
C GLN A 790 4.37 35.10 6.97
N ASP A 791 4.21 35.28 5.65
CA ASP A 791 5.13 34.72 4.64
C ASP A 791 6.52 35.34 4.77
N ARG A 792 6.58 36.66 5.00
CA ARG A 792 7.82 37.41 5.27
C ARG A 792 8.58 36.85 6.48
N LEU A 793 7.88 36.56 7.58
CA LEU A 793 8.48 35.95 8.77
C LEU A 793 9.01 34.54 8.51
N PHE A 794 8.27 33.70 7.79
CA PHE A 794 8.73 32.35 7.46
C PHE A 794 9.95 32.37 6.52
N ARG A 795 10.02 33.34 5.59
CA ARG A 795 11.20 33.56 4.74
C ARG A 795 12.40 33.99 5.56
N PHE A 796 12.22 34.96 6.46
CA PHE A 796 13.28 35.40 7.37
C PHE A 796 13.84 34.22 8.17
N GLN A 797 12.97 33.41 8.77
CA GLN A 797 13.40 32.22 9.52
C GLN A 797 14.22 31.25 8.65
N ALA A 798 13.81 31.02 7.40
CA ALA A 798 14.53 30.13 6.50
C ALA A 798 15.91 30.70 6.10
N TYR A 799 16.00 31.97 5.69
CA TYR A 799 17.30 32.57 5.31
C TYR A 799 18.23 32.79 6.50
N PHE A 800 17.70 33.15 7.67
CA PHE A 800 18.53 33.35 8.85
C PHE A 800 19.03 32.01 9.41
N SER A 801 18.19 30.97 9.43
CA SER A 801 18.67 29.61 9.74
C SER A 801 19.71 29.11 8.74
N ALA A 802 19.54 29.41 7.45
CA ALA A 802 20.52 29.14 6.40
C ALA A 802 21.87 29.82 6.72
N LEU A 803 21.87 31.10 7.10
CA LEU A 803 23.07 31.85 7.50
C LEU A 803 23.74 31.26 8.76
N ILE A 804 22.96 30.96 9.81
CA ILE A 804 23.46 30.35 11.04
C ILE A 804 24.10 28.99 10.76
N ASN A 805 23.51 28.20 9.85
CA ASN A 805 24.07 26.91 9.45
C ASN A 805 25.47 27.01 8.84
N LEU A 806 25.86 28.18 8.30
CA LEU A 806 27.19 28.44 7.76
C LEU A 806 28.26 28.71 8.82
N LEU A 807 27.90 28.83 10.12
CA LEU A 807 28.87 28.81 11.23
C LEU A 807 29.68 27.50 11.31
N ARG A 808 29.23 26.48 10.57
CA ARG A 808 29.89 25.17 10.45
C ARG A 808 30.89 25.10 9.30
N CYS A 809 31.12 26.18 8.55
CA CYS A 809 32.17 26.25 7.53
C CYS A 809 33.57 26.13 8.16
N HIS A 810 34.59 25.77 7.37
CA HIS A 810 35.96 25.56 7.84
C HIS A 810 36.88 26.75 7.55
N ASN A 811 36.56 27.56 6.53
CA ASN A 811 37.39 28.70 6.15
C ASN A 811 37.22 29.87 7.15
N SER A 812 38.32 30.33 7.74
CA SER A 812 38.32 31.39 8.76
C SER A 812 37.76 32.72 8.24
N THR A 813 38.08 33.12 7.00
CA THR A 813 37.56 34.34 6.39
C THR A 813 36.04 34.29 6.22
N VAL A 814 35.51 33.14 5.81
CA VAL A 814 34.06 32.91 5.70
C VAL A 814 33.41 32.94 7.07
N LEU A 815 33.99 32.25 8.06
CA LEU A 815 33.47 32.22 9.44
C LEU A 815 33.43 33.60 10.08
N HIS A 816 34.49 34.40 9.98
CA HIS A 816 34.49 35.77 10.50
C HIS A 816 33.35 36.60 9.89
N ARG A 817 33.10 36.46 8.59
CA ARG A 817 31.99 37.16 7.93
C ARG A 817 30.63 36.66 8.42
N VAL A 818 30.44 35.34 8.56
CA VAL A 818 29.19 34.76 9.08
C VAL A 818 28.94 35.22 10.52
N CYS A 819 29.95 35.15 11.40
CA CYS A 819 29.87 35.62 12.79
C CYS A 819 29.45 37.09 12.85
N ALA A 820 30.10 37.96 12.06
CA ALA A 820 29.74 39.37 11.99
C ALA A 820 28.30 39.60 11.50
N SER A 821 27.88 38.86 10.46
CA SER A 821 26.51 38.95 9.92
C SER A 821 25.45 38.47 10.91
N VAL A 822 25.69 37.37 11.64
CA VAL A 822 24.77 36.87 12.67
C VAL A 822 24.72 37.83 13.86
N GLU A 823 25.87 38.34 14.30
CA GLU A 823 25.98 39.31 15.38
C GLU A 823 25.20 40.60 15.07
N ALA A 824 25.36 41.17 13.87
CA ALA A 824 24.62 42.35 13.43
C ALA A 824 23.10 42.11 13.43
N ILE A 825 22.62 40.97 12.91
CA ILE A 825 21.18 40.65 12.92
C ILE A 825 20.63 40.55 14.35
N ILE A 826 21.36 39.87 15.24
CA ILE A 826 20.92 39.66 16.63
C ILE A 826 20.93 40.96 17.43
N LEU A 827 22.02 41.74 17.35
CA LEU A 827 22.23 42.92 18.19
C LEU A 827 21.57 44.18 17.64
N GLU A 828 21.51 44.35 16.32
CA GLU A 828 21.00 45.59 15.71
C GLU A 828 19.57 45.44 15.21
N HIS A 829 19.27 44.36 14.49
CA HIS A 829 17.95 44.19 13.85
C HIS A 829 16.89 43.51 14.74
N LEU A 830 17.30 42.72 15.73
CA LEU A 830 16.39 42.03 16.67
C LEU A 830 16.39 42.63 18.08
N HIS A 831 17.10 43.74 18.30
CA HIS A 831 17.30 44.41 19.60
C HIS A 831 16.01 44.61 20.44
N GLY A 832 14.89 44.90 19.78
CA GLY A 832 13.61 45.20 20.44
C GLY A 832 12.70 44.00 20.73
N VAL A 833 13.14 42.75 20.46
CA VAL A 833 12.29 41.56 20.62
C VAL A 833 13.02 40.45 21.40
N PRO A 834 13.12 40.57 22.74
CA PRO A 834 13.92 39.66 23.58
C PRO A 834 13.51 38.19 23.45
N SER A 835 12.20 37.91 23.33
CA SER A 835 11.69 36.54 23.18
C SER A 835 12.17 35.86 21.90
N VAL A 836 12.31 36.61 20.80
CA VAL A 836 12.80 36.11 19.52
C VAL A 836 14.33 35.98 19.54
N GLN A 837 15.03 36.93 20.15
CA GLN A 837 16.48 36.83 20.37
C GLN A 837 16.84 35.56 21.16
N VAL A 838 16.13 35.27 22.26
CA VAL A 838 16.34 34.05 23.06
C VAL A 838 16.12 32.77 22.23
N GLN A 839 15.09 32.74 21.38
CA GLN A 839 14.84 31.58 20.50
C GLN A 839 15.98 31.35 19.51
N TRP A 840 16.47 32.41 18.87
CA TRP A 840 17.60 32.31 17.93
C TRP A 840 18.92 32.01 18.62
N MET A 841 19.17 32.58 19.80
CA MET A 841 20.35 32.25 20.59
C MET A 841 20.41 30.77 20.97
N LYS A 842 19.26 30.15 21.30
CA LYS A 842 19.18 28.69 21.49
C LYS A 842 19.56 27.90 20.23
N TYR A 843 19.08 28.33 19.06
CA TYR A 843 19.42 27.68 17.78
C TYR A 843 20.88 27.90 17.37
N ILE A 844 21.45 29.07 17.65
CA ILE A 844 22.87 29.34 17.46
C ILE A 844 23.70 28.45 18.38
N SER A 845 23.34 28.36 19.68
CA SER A 845 23.99 27.46 20.65
C SER A 845 24.07 26.03 20.12
N SER A 846 22.93 25.46 19.72
CA SER A 846 22.90 24.08 19.21
C SER A 846 23.69 23.89 17.93
N THR A 847 23.78 24.93 17.07
CA THR A 847 24.61 24.88 15.87
C THR A 847 26.11 24.95 16.22
N VAL A 848 26.51 25.82 17.15
CA VAL A 848 27.89 25.97 17.63
C VAL A 848 28.38 24.68 18.31
N ASP A 849 27.53 24.00 19.07
CA ASP A 849 27.84 22.71 19.70
C ASP A 849 28.23 21.64 18.67
N THR A 850 27.67 21.71 17.46
CA THR A 850 27.97 20.78 16.36
C THR A 850 29.19 21.16 15.51
N VAL A 851 29.83 22.30 15.76
CA VAL A 851 31.04 22.71 15.03
C VAL A 851 32.21 21.79 15.41
N GLN A 852 32.97 21.35 14.40
CA GLN A 852 34.13 20.48 14.53
C GLN A 852 35.38 21.16 13.92
N GLY A 853 36.56 20.74 14.33
CA GLY A 853 37.84 21.25 13.80
C GLY A 853 38.42 22.45 14.57
N THR A 854 39.47 23.05 13.98
CA THR A 854 40.28 24.10 14.61
C THR A 854 39.52 25.39 14.89
N ALA A 855 38.48 25.69 14.11
CA ALA A 855 37.63 26.87 14.27
C ALA A 855 36.66 26.80 15.47
N LYS A 856 36.46 25.63 16.10
CA LYS A 856 35.48 25.46 17.18
C LYS A 856 35.71 26.41 18.35
N LYS A 857 36.98 26.60 18.75
CA LYS A 857 37.34 27.46 19.88
C LYS A 857 36.94 28.91 19.61
N GLU A 858 37.28 29.44 18.44
CA GLU A 858 37.02 30.83 18.06
C GLU A 858 35.52 31.12 17.93
N VAL A 859 34.76 30.19 17.35
CA VAL A 859 33.30 30.33 17.22
C VAL A 859 32.60 30.22 18.59
N ALA A 860 33.06 29.34 19.49
CA ALA A 860 32.53 29.24 20.84
C ALA A 860 32.81 30.49 21.68
N GLU A 861 34.03 31.05 21.60
CA GLU A 861 34.38 32.31 22.26
C GLU A 861 33.55 33.48 21.71
N TRP A 862 33.34 33.54 20.39
CA TRP A 862 32.44 34.52 19.79
C TRP A 862 31.01 34.37 20.30
N TYR A 863 30.48 33.14 20.38
CA TYR A 863 29.13 32.89 20.89
C TYR A 863 28.97 33.33 22.35
N LEU A 864 29.95 33.06 23.22
CA LEU A 864 29.92 33.53 24.61
C LEU A 864 29.91 35.07 24.70
N LYS A 865 30.72 35.74 23.87
CA LYS A 865 30.72 37.20 23.78
C LYS A 865 29.38 37.74 23.27
N LEU A 866 28.79 37.11 22.27
CA LEU A 866 27.46 37.46 21.75
C LEU A 866 26.38 37.27 22.83
N ALA A 867 26.39 36.16 23.55
CA ALA A 867 25.45 35.88 24.62
C ALA A 867 25.54 36.90 25.76
N ALA A 868 26.75 37.28 26.16
CA ALA A 868 26.97 38.34 27.13
C ALA A 868 26.37 39.68 26.63
N LYS A 869 26.64 40.07 25.39
CA LYS A 869 26.09 41.30 24.78
C LYS A 869 24.56 41.29 24.73
N VAL A 870 23.95 40.17 24.32
CA VAL A 870 22.48 40.04 24.27
C VAL A 870 21.87 40.20 25.66
N ASN A 871 22.44 39.56 26.68
CA ASN A 871 21.97 39.69 28.07
C ASN A 871 22.08 41.11 28.63
N HIS A 872 23.08 41.89 28.18
CA HIS A 872 23.19 43.31 28.54
C HIS A 872 22.19 44.22 27.81
N THR A 873 21.65 43.79 26.67
CA THR A 873 20.67 44.55 25.87
C THR A 873 19.21 44.24 26.18
N VAL A 874 18.90 43.18 26.92
CA VAL A 874 17.54 42.90 27.39
C VAL A 874 17.21 43.87 28.53
N PRO A 875 16.13 44.70 28.45
CA PRO A 875 15.68 45.41 29.64
C PRO A 875 15.29 44.34 30.65
N LEU A 876 15.95 44.35 31.82
CA LEU A 876 15.59 43.53 32.98
C LEU A 876 14.06 43.51 33.11
N ALA A 877 13.44 42.39 32.72
CA ALA A 877 12.10 42.07 33.16
C ALA A 877 12.21 42.02 34.69
N ARG A 878 11.72 43.07 35.36
CA ARG A 878 11.44 42.99 36.79
C ARG A 878 10.45 41.83 36.96
N LEU A 879 10.84 40.91 37.84
CA LEU A 879 10.12 39.71 38.31
C LEU A 879 8.59 39.87 38.31
#